data_AF-A0A355MBW6-F1
#
_entry.id   AF-A0A355MBW6-F1
#
_cell.length_a   1.000
_cell.length_b   1.000
_cell.length_c   1.000
_cell.angle_alpha   90.00
_cell.angle_beta   90.00
_cell.angle_gamma   90.00
#
_symmetry.space_group_name_H-M   'P 1'
#
loop_
_entity.id
_entity.type
_entity.pdbx_description
1 polymer ?
#
loop_
_entity_poly.entity_id
_entity_poly.type
_entity_poly.pdbx_seq_one_letter_code
_entity_poly.pdbx_strand_id
1 'polypeptide(L)'
;MDSYEIQKREDSLFCLNIVISASFTPEPIKVALKCFLSELGINCNVEFSSYNQIFQELLVEASKFHMNESGINIILFSLTDWVPNSKIENKMVYLERLKSNINSFLCALENYKKNRTTKTILCLCPSIIIDDNLESKQEILELESSLLAELKLRMKEDYILSYNDVLGFEDFEEIFNYTGYKEGHISYTSCFYNILGMFLARRVYALIKLPYKVLVVDCDNTLWKGVCGESENYEIEIDTVRRDFQNKILDMYTNGILICLCSKNTEEDVFKVFEQNKEMVLRKEHLANWKINWNAKSKNIYDLATELNLGLDSFIFIDDNPVECAEIRSKLPEVLTLNIPKGNLLLERFLKNVWAFDVLTATDEDKIRTKQYRDNIKRENIRKEHFNFEEFIKELELKILVEAINFDDIPRVAQLTQRVNQFNSTTIRRSEDEIKKLLYEDGFIIFTVKVNDRFGDYGLVGAIIGYLNNNDFVVESFVLSCRILGKGVEHKFLREVGHFAKSKNINNIKIDFAHSGKNIPIFNFLKNIKNQNESFKDNKIIFSISVDDAVNICFNSKQLSKIFDQKPITKLAVKTNNRTEKEINAIKAFAEKINSIDEVNKFIINSGSRKRENTFIKYVKPRNNIEKLVAENWQNLLSIEKIGLLDDFFKIGGDSILGIQLSSRLSSIGLPCSPKDIINAKTIEKLVVCIKKNQSVLEKTLIKDLHSMQVGHDDGASFDPFPMSDIQKAYLIGRGASFEIGNIANHSYNEYKYQHLDIELLNKVINKIIHLVPELTLTFNINTLTQCYSKNIPQYSIKFEDLSGKPESEVCNILKAKALKLSRQVYDTTNYPLFDFQVTKTSKYYILHISIDLILLDVDSRIKLFNLIHCLYNDISYKPEIYSQVTFRDYMVAYESLKSSLWYDEEKAYWEKRLSNYPDRPKLSLLMNPEDIIKPTFKLHTLKIEKTNWLNFKEQAFKYGVSPSSVIMTLFGLVIKRWSSNSDFLLTLTLFNRLGLCENVEKLYGDFTSTIVYDFEAFPDKTFLSNVEFNHKKLWEDVEHSNLISGVTVQKNLIKKNNLNPQSAVSPIVFTARKQKMSFKNNQTAKEDIWFLDKTENIDLRVWNGQTSQAWIDLQAVDCYDYFESTWMYVEELFDEKTINDMNFSLCKLIKYFS
;
A
#
# COMPACT_ATOMS: atom_id res chain seq x y z
N MET A 1 -15.86 -11.76 31.48
CA MET A 1 -15.33 -11.66 30.11
C MET A 1 -16.51 -11.68 29.19
N ASP A 2 -16.86 -10.51 28.67
CA ASP A 2 -18.04 -10.33 27.83
C ASP A 2 -17.88 -11.08 26.51
N SER A 3 -18.99 -11.56 25.96
CA SER A 3 -19.08 -12.20 24.64
C SER A 3 -18.49 -11.32 23.51
N TYR A 4 -18.36 -10.02 23.74
CA TYR A 4 -17.70 -9.05 22.86
C TYR A 4 -16.16 -9.13 22.87
N GLU A 5 -15.54 -9.48 24.01
CA GLU A 5 -14.09 -9.66 24.11
C GLU A 5 -13.61 -11.00 23.55
N ILE A 6 -14.45 -12.04 23.64
CA ILE A 6 -14.19 -13.35 23.02
C ILE A 6 -14.26 -13.22 21.50
N GLN A 7 -15.25 -12.49 20.98
CA GLN A 7 -15.41 -12.24 19.54
C GLN A 7 -14.27 -11.42 18.93
N LYS A 8 -13.72 -10.44 19.68
CA LYS A 8 -12.53 -9.67 19.27
C LYS A 8 -11.23 -10.48 19.32
N ARG A 9 -11.15 -11.51 20.17
CA ARG A 9 -10.02 -12.46 20.22
C ARG A 9 -10.12 -13.56 19.16
N GLU A 10 -11.32 -14.02 18.80
CA GLU A 10 -11.50 -15.08 17.79
C GLU A 10 -11.41 -14.57 16.33
N ASP A 11 -11.91 -13.37 16.02
CA ASP A 11 -11.69 -12.75 14.70
C ASP A 11 -10.19 -12.35 14.49
N SER A 12 -9.37 -12.40 15.55
CA SER A 12 -7.93 -12.13 15.50
C SER A 12 -7.04 -13.36 15.22
N LEU A 13 -7.62 -14.56 15.05
CA LEU A 13 -6.86 -15.82 15.12
C LEU A 13 -6.48 -16.49 13.79
N PHE A 14 -6.79 -15.95 12.61
CA PHE A 14 -6.23 -16.43 11.33
C PHE A 14 -5.84 -15.28 10.40
N CYS A 15 -4.58 -14.85 10.50
CA CYS A 15 -3.95 -13.96 9.53
C CYS A 15 -3.14 -14.81 8.55
N LEU A 16 -3.49 -14.80 7.26
CA LEU A 16 -2.77 -15.56 6.24
C LEU A 16 -1.37 -14.97 6.06
N ASN A 17 -0.33 -15.75 6.33
CA ASN A 17 1.04 -15.30 6.15
C ASN A 17 1.48 -15.52 4.69
N ILE A 18 1.87 -14.44 4.02
CA ILE A 18 2.37 -14.46 2.64
C ILE A 18 3.82 -13.96 2.66
N VAL A 19 4.74 -14.83 2.24
CA VAL A 19 6.17 -14.47 2.12
C VAL A 19 6.53 -14.36 0.65
N ILE A 20 7.08 -13.21 0.25
CA ILE A 20 7.44 -12.92 -1.13
C ILE A 20 8.97 -12.79 -1.25
N SER A 21 9.55 -13.57 -2.16
CA SER A 21 10.96 -13.44 -2.58
C SER A 21 11.01 -13.08 -4.05
N ALA A 22 11.87 -12.15 -4.43
CA ALA A 22 11.92 -11.65 -5.80
C ALA A 22 13.34 -11.37 -6.31
N SER A 23 13.53 -11.43 -7.63
CA SER A 23 14.80 -11.05 -8.30
C SER A 23 14.95 -9.54 -8.49
N PHE A 24 13.86 -8.80 -8.34
CA PHE A 24 13.74 -7.34 -8.40
C PHE A 24 13.00 -6.83 -7.15
N THR A 25 12.84 -5.52 -6.98
CA THR A 25 12.22 -4.87 -5.81
C THR A 25 10.68 -5.05 -5.80
N PRO A 26 10.09 -5.92 -4.95
CA PRO A 26 8.67 -6.31 -5.06
C PRO A 26 7.71 -5.53 -4.16
N GLU A 27 8.20 -4.63 -3.31
CA GLU A 27 7.43 -3.92 -2.28
C GLU A 27 6.17 -3.20 -2.79
N PRO A 28 6.16 -2.57 -3.98
CA PRO A 28 4.97 -1.88 -4.50
C PRO A 28 3.74 -2.79 -4.63
N ILE A 29 3.93 -4.10 -4.86
CA ILE A 29 2.85 -5.10 -5.02
C ILE A 29 2.01 -5.23 -3.74
N LYS A 30 2.61 -4.97 -2.56
CA LYS A 30 1.95 -5.15 -1.26
C LYS A 30 0.62 -4.40 -1.16
N VAL A 31 0.54 -3.20 -1.74
CA VAL A 31 -0.64 -2.35 -1.65
C VAL A 31 -1.82 -3.01 -2.36
N ALA A 32 -1.62 -3.38 -3.63
CA ALA A 32 -2.64 -4.05 -4.43
C ALA A 32 -3.01 -5.42 -3.86
N LEU A 33 -2.03 -6.25 -3.52
CA LEU A 33 -2.25 -7.59 -2.96
C LEU A 33 -3.09 -7.54 -1.68
N LYS A 34 -2.75 -6.66 -0.73
CA LYS A 34 -3.52 -6.50 0.52
C LYS A 34 -4.90 -5.92 0.28
N CYS A 35 -5.03 -4.96 -0.63
CA CYS A 35 -6.30 -4.34 -0.99
C CYS A 35 -7.32 -5.40 -1.43
N PHE A 36 -6.99 -6.19 -2.44
CA PHE A 36 -7.91 -7.18 -3.01
C PHE A 36 -8.24 -8.32 -2.02
N LEU A 37 -7.24 -8.82 -1.27
CA LEU A 37 -7.48 -9.87 -0.27
C LEU A 37 -8.36 -9.38 0.89
N SER A 38 -8.15 -8.14 1.35
CA SER A 38 -8.96 -7.52 2.41
C SER A 38 -10.43 -7.38 2.00
N GLU A 39 -10.71 -7.01 0.75
CA GLU A 39 -12.08 -6.92 0.25
C GLU A 39 -12.78 -8.28 0.16
N LEU A 40 -12.02 -9.34 -0.13
CA LEU A 40 -12.48 -10.72 -0.04
C LEU A 40 -12.63 -11.24 1.41
N GLY A 41 -12.36 -10.39 2.41
CA GLY A 41 -12.45 -10.75 3.82
C GLY A 41 -11.27 -11.59 4.33
N ILE A 42 -10.15 -11.58 3.62
CA ILE A 42 -8.94 -12.32 3.98
C ILE A 42 -7.94 -11.34 4.60
N ASN A 43 -7.70 -11.48 5.90
CA ASN A 43 -6.63 -10.75 6.56
C ASN A 43 -5.29 -11.42 6.27
N CYS A 44 -4.29 -10.66 5.83
CA CYS A 44 -2.99 -11.21 5.50
C CYS A 44 -1.81 -10.36 6.02
N ASN A 45 -0.78 -11.06 6.45
CA ASN A 45 0.54 -10.50 6.68
C ASN A 45 1.36 -10.72 5.40
N VAL A 46 2.00 -9.65 4.91
CA VAL A 46 2.83 -9.73 3.70
C VAL A 46 4.24 -9.31 4.11
N GLU A 47 5.13 -10.29 4.07
CA GLU A 47 6.54 -10.16 4.38
C GLU A 47 7.38 -10.35 3.12
N PHE A 48 8.43 -9.55 3.02
CA PHE A 48 9.41 -9.67 1.94
C PHE A 48 10.69 -10.32 2.49
N SER A 49 11.25 -11.23 1.72
CA SER A 49 12.63 -11.68 1.89
C SER A 49 13.57 -10.55 1.49
N SER A 50 14.81 -10.62 1.96
CA SER A 50 15.83 -9.65 1.54
C SER A 50 16.04 -9.74 0.02
N TYR A 51 16.44 -8.62 -0.57
CA TYR A 51 16.58 -8.47 -2.02
C TYR A 51 17.39 -9.60 -2.69
N ASN A 52 16.86 -10.13 -3.81
CA ASN A 52 17.46 -11.16 -4.65
C ASN A 52 17.90 -12.44 -3.90
N GLN A 53 17.09 -12.91 -2.95
CA GLN A 53 17.37 -14.09 -2.13
C GLN A 53 16.59 -15.36 -2.51
N ILE A 54 16.13 -15.49 -3.76
CA ILE A 54 15.31 -16.64 -4.20
C ILE A 54 16.01 -17.98 -3.92
N PHE A 55 17.30 -18.10 -4.25
CA PHE A 55 18.05 -19.33 -4.02
C PHE A 55 18.25 -19.64 -2.54
N GLN A 56 18.55 -18.61 -1.73
CA GLN A 56 18.72 -18.78 -0.28
C GLN A 56 17.42 -19.23 0.38
N GLU A 57 16.28 -18.66 -0.02
CA GLU A 57 14.96 -19.05 0.48
C GLU A 57 14.57 -20.49 0.08
N LEU A 58 15.03 -20.97 -1.07
CA LEU A 58 14.79 -22.36 -1.51
C LEU A 58 15.74 -23.38 -0.90
N LEU A 59 16.98 -23.00 -0.54
CA LEU A 59 18.03 -23.93 -0.12
C LEU A 59 18.29 -23.96 1.39
N VAL A 60 18.03 -22.88 2.13
CA VAL A 60 18.38 -22.75 3.55
C VAL A 60 17.17 -23.10 4.43
N GLU A 61 17.32 -24.08 5.32
CA GLU A 61 16.24 -24.55 6.20
C GLU A 61 15.74 -23.49 7.20
N ALA A 62 16.60 -22.54 7.58
CA ALA A 62 16.25 -21.43 8.47
C ALA A 62 15.64 -20.21 7.75
N SER A 63 15.35 -20.32 6.45
CA SER A 63 14.80 -19.22 5.65
C SER A 63 13.31 -18.99 5.92
N LYS A 64 12.80 -17.82 5.52
CA LYS A 64 11.39 -17.45 5.76
C LYS A 64 10.43 -18.39 5.04
N PHE A 65 10.81 -18.86 3.84
CA PHE A 65 10.02 -19.84 3.10
C PHE A 65 9.87 -21.16 3.85
N HIS A 66 10.95 -21.65 4.45
CA HIS A 66 10.93 -22.90 5.22
C HIS A 66 10.17 -22.76 6.55
N MET A 67 10.20 -21.59 7.16
CA MET A 67 9.45 -21.29 8.38
C MET A 67 7.94 -21.08 8.14
N ASN A 68 7.52 -20.82 6.89
CA ASN A 68 6.12 -20.52 6.55
C ASN A 68 5.29 -21.80 6.26
N GLU A 69 5.15 -22.69 7.24
CA GLU A 69 4.53 -24.01 7.04
C GLU A 69 3.02 -23.97 6.73
N SER A 70 2.30 -22.96 7.22
CA SER A 70 0.83 -22.82 7.08
C SER A 70 0.39 -21.66 6.17
N GLY A 71 1.34 -20.96 5.54
CA GLY A 71 1.08 -19.80 4.69
C GLY A 71 1.21 -20.08 3.19
N ILE A 72 1.46 -19.01 2.43
CA ILE A 72 1.75 -19.07 0.99
C ILE A 72 3.09 -18.38 0.72
N ASN A 73 3.94 -19.05 -0.06
CA ASN A 73 5.19 -18.46 -0.55
C ASN A 73 5.00 -18.01 -1.99
N ILE A 74 5.53 -16.84 -2.35
CA ILE A 74 5.47 -16.29 -3.71
C ILE A 74 6.89 -16.00 -4.19
N ILE A 75 7.24 -16.50 -5.37
CA ILE A 75 8.51 -16.21 -6.04
C ILE A 75 8.23 -15.38 -7.27
N LEU A 76 8.78 -14.17 -7.33
CA LEU A 76 8.67 -13.28 -8.49
C LEU A 76 10.03 -13.17 -9.17
N PHE A 77 10.15 -13.47 -10.45
CA PHE A 77 11.46 -13.40 -11.09
C PHE A 77 11.38 -12.98 -12.55
N SER A 78 12.43 -12.26 -12.97
CA SER A 78 12.74 -11.95 -14.36
C SER A 78 14.06 -12.67 -14.70
N LEU A 79 14.19 -13.21 -15.92
CA LEU A 79 15.37 -14.01 -16.28
C LEU A 79 16.63 -13.15 -16.32
N THR A 80 16.53 -11.93 -16.83
CA THR A 80 17.68 -11.06 -17.02
C THR A 80 18.30 -10.59 -15.70
N ASP A 81 17.55 -10.63 -14.59
CA ASP A 81 18.05 -10.30 -13.25
C ASP A 81 19.04 -11.34 -12.69
N TRP A 82 19.00 -12.58 -13.20
CA TRP A 82 19.88 -13.65 -12.71
C TRP A 82 21.31 -13.54 -13.21
N VAL A 83 21.59 -12.69 -14.20
CA VAL A 83 22.94 -12.44 -14.69
C VAL A 83 23.17 -10.92 -14.73
N PRO A 84 23.89 -10.34 -13.75
CA PRO A 84 24.16 -8.90 -13.70
C PRO A 84 24.90 -8.43 -14.96
N ASN A 85 24.33 -7.42 -15.64
CA ASN A 85 24.83 -6.90 -16.93
C ASN A 85 26.28 -6.36 -16.89
N SER A 86 26.82 -6.09 -15.71
CA SER A 86 28.13 -5.41 -15.54
C SER A 86 29.37 -6.29 -15.78
N LYS A 87 29.23 -7.54 -16.27
CA LYS A 87 30.35 -8.51 -16.37
C LYS A 87 30.35 -9.39 -17.63
N ILE A 88 29.70 -8.99 -18.71
CA ILE A 88 29.59 -9.82 -19.92
C ILE A 88 30.31 -9.14 -21.08
N GLU A 89 31.41 -9.74 -21.53
CA GLU A 89 32.17 -9.32 -22.72
C GLU A 89 31.59 -9.93 -24.03
N ASN A 90 30.72 -10.96 -23.95
CA ASN A 90 30.18 -11.68 -25.11
C ASN A 90 28.77 -12.28 -24.87
N LYS A 91 27.86 -12.10 -25.84
CA LYS A 91 26.47 -12.66 -25.90
C LYS A 91 26.39 -14.16 -25.62
N MET A 92 27.29 -14.97 -26.17
CA MET A 92 27.25 -16.44 -26.00
C MET A 92 27.43 -16.85 -24.53
N VAL A 93 28.36 -16.18 -23.83
CA VAL A 93 28.64 -16.41 -22.40
C VAL A 93 27.47 -15.97 -21.52
N TYR A 94 26.74 -14.93 -21.92
CA TYR A 94 25.53 -14.48 -21.21
C TYR A 94 24.44 -15.55 -21.22
N LEU A 95 24.14 -16.07 -22.41
CA LEU A 95 23.09 -17.08 -22.60
C LEU A 95 23.43 -18.40 -21.92
N GLU A 96 24.71 -18.82 -21.96
CA GLU A 96 25.15 -20.02 -21.24
C GLU A 96 24.99 -19.86 -19.72
N ARG A 97 25.31 -18.69 -19.16
CA ARG A 97 25.09 -18.39 -17.73
C ARG A 97 23.61 -18.36 -17.37
N LEU A 98 22.76 -17.76 -18.21
CA LEU A 98 21.30 -17.79 -18.00
C LEU A 98 20.78 -19.22 -17.98
N LYS A 99 21.16 -20.05 -18.96
CA LYS A 99 20.80 -21.48 -19.01
C LYS A 99 21.26 -22.23 -17.75
N SER A 100 22.48 -21.97 -17.29
CA SER A 100 23.02 -22.57 -16.06
C SER A 100 22.22 -22.17 -14.81
N ASN A 101 21.86 -20.89 -14.68
CA ASN A 101 21.06 -20.38 -13.57
C ASN A 101 19.63 -20.92 -13.60
N ILE A 102 19.02 -21.05 -14.79
CA ILE A 102 17.73 -21.71 -14.99
C ILE A 102 17.77 -23.16 -14.47
N ASN A 103 18.77 -23.94 -14.88
CA ASN A 103 18.91 -25.32 -14.42
C ASN A 103 19.11 -25.39 -12.89
N SER A 104 19.91 -24.49 -12.33
CA SER A 104 20.13 -24.39 -10.89
C SER A 104 18.84 -24.07 -10.13
N PHE A 105 18.03 -23.14 -10.65
CA PHE A 105 16.74 -22.77 -10.07
C PHE A 105 15.77 -23.94 -10.09
N LEU A 106 15.65 -24.64 -11.22
CA LEU A 106 14.79 -25.83 -11.34
C LEU A 106 15.20 -26.93 -10.35
N CYS A 107 16.50 -27.17 -10.17
CA CYS A 107 17.00 -28.13 -9.18
C CYS A 107 16.69 -27.72 -7.74
N ALA A 108 16.93 -26.45 -7.38
CA ALA A 108 16.64 -25.92 -6.04
C ALA A 108 15.15 -26.01 -5.71
N LEU A 109 14.29 -25.63 -6.65
CA LEU A 109 12.84 -25.70 -6.54
C LEU A 109 12.34 -27.14 -6.37
N GLU A 110 12.89 -28.08 -7.14
CA GLU A 110 12.53 -29.50 -7.05
C GLU A 110 12.87 -30.08 -5.67
N ASN A 111 14.08 -29.78 -5.17
CA ASN A 111 14.50 -30.22 -3.83
C ASN A 111 13.65 -29.59 -2.72
N TYR A 112 13.37 -28.29 -2.82
CA TYR A 112 12.49 -27.58 -1.88
C TYR A 112 11.10 -28.23 -1.82
N LYS A 113 10.52 -28.59 -2.96
CA LYS A 113 9.19 -29.21 -3.03
C LYS A 113 9.14 -30.66 -2.56
N LYS A 114 10.19 -31.45 -2.74
CA LYS A 114 10.24 -32.84 -2.23
C LYS A 114 10.04 -32.90 -0.71
N ASN A 115 10.49 -31.86 0.00
CA ASN A 115 10.54 -31.86 1.46
C ASN A 115 9.45 -30.99 2.12
N ARG A 116 8.57 -30.34 1.35
CA ARG A 116 7.62 -29.35 1.89
C ARG A 116 6.25 -29.42 1.23
N THR A 117 5.22 -29.15 2.02
CA THR A 117 3.81 -29.14 1.62
C THR A 117 3.22 -27.72 1.48
N THR A 118 4.00 -26.67 1.80
CA THR A 118 3.58 -25.27 1.68
C THR A 118 3.20 -24.93 0.23
N LYS A 119 2.12 -24.15 0.06
CA LYS A 119 1.68 -23.66 -1.24
C LYS A 119 2.66 -22.59 -1.75
N THR A 120 3.25 -22.80 -2.92
CA THR A 120 4.22 -21.87 -3.52
C THR A 120 3.77 -21.41 -4.90
N ILE A 121 3.51 -20.11 -5.07
CA ILE A 121 3.20 -19.48 -6.36
C ILE A 121 4.51 -19.01 -7.01
N LEU A 122 4.70 -19.35 -8.28
CA LEU A 122 5.78 -18.86 -9.11
C LEU A 122 5.22 -17.85 -10.12
N CYS A 123 5.84 -16.68 -10.20
CA CYS A 123 5.49 -15.67 -11.18
C CYS A 123 6.72 -15.33 -12.03
N LEU A 124 6.67 -15.68 -13.31
CA LEU A 124 7.61 -15.19 -14.30
C LEU A 124 7.15 -13.81 -14.76
N CYS A 125 7.94 -12.78 -14.45
CA CYS A 125 7.69 -11.39 -14.81
C CYS A 125 8.47 -10.99 -16.08
N PRO A 126 8.06 -9.94 -16.81
CA PRO A 126 8.73 -9.55 -18.06
C PRO A 126 10.19 -9.17 -17.81
N SER A 127 11.11 -9.71 -18.61
CA SER A 127 12.53 -9.39 -18.51
C SER A 127 12.86 -8.02 -19.13
N ILE A 128 13.62 -7.18 -18.41
CA ILE A 128 14.19 -5.94 -19.00
C ILE A 128 15.38 -6.32 -19.87
N ILE A 129 15.33 -5.90 -21.13
CA ILE A 129 16.40 -6.09 -22.11
C ILE A 129 16.97 -4.69 -22.40
N ILE A 130 18.23 -4.47 -22.06
CA ILE A 130 18.90 -3.15 -22.17
C ILE A 130 19.60 -2.98 -23.54
N ASP A 131 19.89 -4.09 -24.22
CA ASP A 131 20.49 -4.08 -25.56
C ASP A 131 19.38 -4.20 -26.62
N ASP A 132 19.23 -3.19 -27.48
CA ASP A 132 18.20 -3.11 -28.53
C ASP A 132 18.41 -4.12 -29.69
N ASN A 133 19.39 -5.03 -29.59
CA ASN A 133 19.58 -6.08 -30.57
C ASN A 133 18.39 -7.08 -30.57
N LEU A 134 17.62 -7.06 -31.67
CA LEU A 134 16.46 -7.92 -31.91
C LEU A 134 16.76 -9.42 -31.75
N GLU A 135 17.96 -9.89 -32.10
CA GLU A 135 18.33 -11.31 -31.95
C GLU A 135 18.41 -11.73 -30.48
N SER A 136 19.00 -10.89 -29.62
CA SER A 136 19.12 -11.16 -28.19
C SER A 136 17.74 -11.18 -27.50
N LYS A 137 16.81 -10.34 -27.98
CA LYS A 137 15.43 -10.30 -27.47
C LYS A 137 14.66 -11.58 -27.79
N GLN A 138 14.80 -12.10 -29.00
CA GLN A 138 14.12 -13.33 -29.41
C GLN A 138 14.62 -14.55 -28.62
N GLU A 139 15.93 -14.68 -28.42
CA GLU A 139 16.51 -15.79 -27.66
C GLU A 139 16.11 -15.79 -26.17
N ILE A 140 15.98 -14.61 -25.55
CA ILE A 140 15.49 -14.50 -24.16
C ILE A 140 14.03 -14.95 -24.08
N LEU A 141 13.19 -14.55 -25.04
CA LEU A 141 11.78 -15.00 -25.11
C LEU A 141 11.66 -16.52 -25.33
N GLU A 142 12.55 -17.11 -26.12
CA GLU A 142 12.63 -18.57 -26.29
C GLU A 142 13.03 -19.27 -24.99
N LEU A 143 13.98 -18.70 -24.23
CA LEU A 143 14.35 -19.21 -22.91
C LEU A 143 13.21 -19.09 -21.88
N GLU A 144 12.49 -17.95 -21.85
CA GLU A 144 11.30 -17.77 -20.99
C GLU A 144 10.24 -18.83 -21.31
N SER A 145 9.98 -19.06 -22.60
CA SER A 145 9.02 -20.06 -23.07
C SER A 145 9.43 -21.49 -22.69
N SER A 146 10.72 -21.82 -22.86
CA SER A 146 11.28 -23.11 -22.47
C SER A 146 11.19 -23.33 -20.96
N LEU A 147 11.48 -22.30 -20.16
CA LEU A 147 11.39 -22.38 -18.70
C LEU A 147 9.93 -22.58 -18.25
N LEU A 148 8.98 -21.84 -18.82
CA LEU A 148 7.56 -22.03 -18.51
C LEU A 148 7.10 -23.46 -18.81
N ALA A 149 7.52 -24.04 -19.94
CA ALA A 149 7.21 -25.43 -20.29
C ALA A 149 7.79 -26.43 -19.26
N GLU A 150 9.05 -26.26 -18.86
CA GLU A 150 9.69 -27.07 -17.81
C GLU A 150 8.99 -26.95 -16.45
N LEU A 151 8.62 -25.73 -16.04
CA LEU A 151 7.91 -25.51 -14.79
C LEU A 151 6.55 -26.21 -14.79
N LYS A 152 5.81 -26.17 -15.91
CA LYS A 152 4.52 -26.86 -16.07
C LYS A 152 4.61 -28.38 -16.03
N LEU A 153 5.76 -28.97 -16.43
CA LEU A 153 6.00 -30.40 -16.29
C LEU A 153 6.28 -30.81 -14.83
N ARG A 154 6.91 -29.92 -14.06
CA ARG A 154 7.38 -30.19 -12.69
C ARG A 154 6.38 -29.78 -11.61
N MET A 155 5.44 -28.91 -11.93
CA MET A 155 4.45 -28.38 -10.99
C MET A 155 3.07 -28.29 -11.64
N LYS A 156 2.01 -28.43 -10.83
CA LYS A 156 0.66 -28.12 -11.30
C LYS A 156 0.62 -26.67 -11.80
N GLU A 157 0.05 -26.48 -12.99
CA GLU A 157 -0.07 -25.17 -13.65
C GLU A 157 -0.71 -24.11 -12.74
N ASP A 158 -1.56 -24.57 -11.83
CA ASP A 158 -2.24 -23.77 -10.82
C ASP A 158 -1.32 -22.96 -9.90
N TYR A 159 -0.05 -23.32 -9.81
CA TYR A 159 0.95 -22.60 -9.02
C TYR A 159 1.83 -21.68 -9.85
N ILE A 160 1.61 -21.59 -11.16
CA ILE A 160 2.43 -20.82 -12.10
C ILE A 160 1.58 -19.67 -12.66
N LEU A 161 2.13 -18.46 -12.60
CA LEU A 161 1.61 -17.26 -13.23
C LEU A 161 2.67 -16.72 -14.19
N SER A 162 2.28 -16.43 -15.43
CA SER A 162 3.13 -15.75 -16.39
C SER A 162 2.67 -14.31 -16.56
N TYR A 163 3.58 -13.40 -16.85
CA TYR A 163 3.21 -12.04 -17.23
C TYR A 163 2.34 -12.00 -18.48
N ASN A 164 2.35 -13.01 -19.35
CA ASN A 164 1.41 -13.10 -20.48
C ASN A 164 -0.05 -13.20 -20.01
N ASP A 165 -0.29 -13.82 -18.85
CA ASP A 165 -1.63 -13.86 -18.23
C ASP A 165 -2.06 -12.46 -17.78
N VAL A 166 -1.10 -11.61 -17.41
CA VAL A 166 -1.29 -10.22 -16.97
C VAL A 166 -1.47 -9.29 -18.16
N LEU A 167 -0.66 -9.43 -19.22
CA LEU A 167 -0.74 -8.63 -20.44
C LEU A 167 -2.02 -8.90 -21.25
N GLY A 168 -2.61 -10.09 -21.13
CA GLY A 168 -3.90 -10.40 -21.75
C GLY A 168 -5.10 -9.65 -21.15
N PHE A 169 -4.91 -8.87 -20.08
CA PHE A 169 -5.95 -8.08 -19.42
C PHE A 169 -6.31 -6.80 -20.20
N GLU A 170 -5.31 -6.02 -20.58
CA GLU A 170 -5.43 -4.77 -21.37
C GLU A 170 -4.06 -4.39 -21.93
N ASP A 171 -4.04 -3.58 -23.00
CA ASP A 171 -2.79 -3.06 -23.56
C ASP A 171 -2.13 -2.08 -22.58
N PHE A 172 -0.83 -2.27 -22.35
CA PHE A 172 -0.02 -1.39 -21.52
C PHE A 172 0.74 -0.40 -22.39
N GLU A 173 0.59 0.90 -22.14
CA GLU A 173 1.42 1.94 -22.79
C GLU A 173 2.90 1.80 -22.38
N GLU A 174 3.15 1.55 -21.09
CA GLU A 174 4.49 1.37 -20.54
C GLU A 174 4.50 0.38 -19.37
N ILE A 175 5.26 -0.72 -19.53
CA ILE A 175 5.39 -1.78 -18.53
C ILE A 175 6.58 -1.51 -17.60
N PHE A 176 7.70 -1.06 -18.18
CA PHE A 176 8.98 -0.97 -17.49
C PHE A 176 9.23 0.43 -16.95
N ASN A 177 9.82 0.52 -15.76
CA ASN A 177 10.35 1.77 -15.23
C ASN A 177 11.87 1.74 -15.38
N TYR A 178 12.38 2.13 -16.56
CA TYR A 178 13.82 2.05 -16.85
C TYR A 178 14.68 2.85 -15.88
N THR A 179 14.18 4.00 -15.41
CA THR A 179 14.85 4.84 -14.41
C THR A 179 14.89 4.15 -13.04
N GLY A 180 13.74 3.66 -12.57
CA GLY A 180 13.64 2.92 -11.30
C GLY A 180 14.40 1.60 -11.29
N TYR A 181 14.48 0.91 -12.42
CA TYR A 181 15.27 -0.32 -12.58
C TYR A 181 16.76 -0.06 -12.40
N LYS A 182 17.31 1.01 -13.02
CA LYS A 182 18.72 1.38 -12.90
C LYS A 182 19.09 1.86 -11.50
N GLU A 183 18.17 2.53 -10.81
CA GLU A 183 18.45 3.17 -9.52
C GLU A 183 18.22 2.25 -8.31
N GLY A 184 17.35 1.25 -8.42
CA GLY A 184 16.99 0.40 -7.28
C GLY A 184 16.28 -0.89 -7.66
N HIS A 185 16.50 -1.40 -8.88
CA HIS A 185 15.83 -2.60 -9.42
C HIS A 185 14.30 -2.58 -9.26
N ILE A 186 13.70 -1.38 -9.35
CA ILE A 186 12.24 -1.22 -9.45
C ILE A 186 11.88 -1.38 -10.93
N SER A 187 11.70 -2.63 -11.36
CA SER A 187 11.62 -2.99 -12.79
C SER A 187 10.39 -2.44 -13.52
N TYR A 188 9.27 -2.24 -12.83
CA TYR A 188 7.98 -1.97 -13.47
C TYR A 188 7.34 -0.65 -13.06
N THR A 189 6.42 -0.15 -13.88
CA THR A 189 5.58 1.01 -13.57
C THR A 189 4.61 0.68 -12.43
N SER A 190 4.12 1.70 -11.72
CA SER A 190 3.14 1.53 -10.63
C SER A 190 1.85 0.85 -11.12
N CYS A 191 1.42 1.16 -12.35
CA CYS A 191 0.26 0.54 -12.98
C CYS A 191 0.48 -0.98 -13.14
N PHE A 192 1.63 -1.40 -13.67
CA PHE A 192 1.92 -2.82 -13.83
C PHE A 192 2.00 -3.56 -12.49
N TYR A 193 2.63 -2.96 -11.46
CA TYR A 193 2.65 -3.54 -10.11
C TYR A 193 1.25 -3.73 -9.51
N ASN A 194 0.33 -2.79 -9.77
CA ASN A 194 -1.04 -2.87 -9.29
C ASN A 194 -1.81 -4.03 -9.94
N ILE A 195 -1.68 -4.20 -11.25
CA ILE A 195 -2.30 -5.32 -11.97
C ILE A 195 -1.68 -6.65 -11.55
N LEU A 196 -0.34 -6.72 -11.46
CA LEU A 196 0.35 -7.91 -11.00
C LEU A 196 -0.10 -8.31 -9.58
N GLY A 197 -0.23 -7.35 -8.67
CA GLY A 197 -0.77 -7.59 -7.33
C GLY A 197 -2.22 -8.07 -7.31
N MET A 198 -3.06 -7.59 -8.22
CA MET A 198 -4.43 -8.11 -8.41
C MET A 198 -4.42 -9.59 -8.85
N PHE A 199 -3.60 -9.94 -9.84
CA PHE A 199 -3.50 -11.33 -10.33
C PHE A 199 -2.92 -12.28 -9.26
N LEU A 200 -1.95 -11.81 -8.47
CA LEU A 200 -1.44 -12.57 -7.34
C LEU A 200 -2.52 -12.77 -6.27
N ALA A 201 -3.33 -11.74 -5.97
CA ALA A 201 -4.46 -11.86 -5.06
C ALA A 201 -5.51 -12.86 -5.56
N ARG A 202 -5.83 -12.81 -6.86
CA ARG A 202 -6.72 -13.76 -7.54
C ARG A 202 -6.23 -15.19 -7.39
N ARG A 203 -4.92 -15.42 -7.58
CA ARG A 203 -4.32 -16.75 -7.44
C ARG A 203 -4.28 -17.24 -5.99
N VAL A 204 -3.93 -16.36 -5.05
CA VAL A 204 -3.97 -16.65 -3.61
C VAL A 204 -5.39 -17.06 -3.19
N TYR A 205 -6.40 -16.30 -3.63
CA TYR A 205 -7.81 -16.57 -3.32
C TYR A 205 -8.25 -17.95 -3.83
N ALA A 206 -7.93 -18.28 -5.08
CA ALA A 206 -8.28 -19.56 -5.68
C ALA A 206 -7.58 -20.76 -5.01
N LEU A 207 -6.40 -20.56 -4.40
CA LEU A 207 -5.68 -21.61 -3.67
C LEU A 207 -6.23 -21.88 -2.25
N ILE A 208 -6.91 -20.92 -1.63
CA ILE A 208 -7.37 -21.03 -0.22
C ILE A 208 -8.87 -21.30 -0.09
N LYS A 209 -9.68 -20.90 -1.07
CA LYS A 209 -11.14 -21.08 -1.02
C LYS A 209 -11.58 -22.37 -1.74
N LEU A 210 -12.72 -22.90 -1.30
CA LEU A 210 -13.38 -23.99 -2.01
C LEU A 210 -13.89 -23.47 -3.37
N PRO A 211 -13.86 -24.28 -4.45
CA PRO A 211 -14.43 -23.89 -5.74
C PRO A 211 -15.97 -23.89 -5.70
N TYR A 212 -16.60 -23.20 -6.64
CA TYR A 212 -18.03 -23.39 -6.93
C TYR A 212 -18.24 -24.77 -7.55
N LYS A 213 -19.48 -25.27 -7.55
CA LYS A 213 -19.80 -26.63 -8.03
C LYS A 213 -20.81 -26.64 -9.17
N VAL A 214 -21.65 -25.61 -9.26
CA VAL A 214 -22.72 -25.52 -10.24
C VAL A 214 -22.69 -24.16 -10.90
N LEU A 215 -22.73 -24.15 -12.22
CA LEU A 215 -22.98 -22.97 -13.03
C LEU A 215 -24.38 -23.10 -13.63
N VAL A 216 -25.26 -22.17 -13.29
CA VAL A 216 -26.61 -22.04 -13.84
C VAL A 216 -26.63 -20.86 -14.79
N VAL A 217 -27.07 -21.07 -16.02
CA VAL A 217 -27.02 -20.06 -17.08
C VAL A 217 -28.41 -19.86 -17.68
N ASP A 218 -28.76 -18.62 -17.95
CA ASP A 218 -29.89 -18.27 -18.81
C ASP A 218 -29.59 -18.58 -20.30
N CYS A 219 -30.63 -18.69 -21.14
CA CYS A 219 -30.44 -18.98 -22.56
C CYS A 219 -30.43 -17.70 -23.43
N ASP A 220 -31.55 -16.98 -23.46
CA ASP A 220 -31.76 -15.88 -24.39
C ASP A 220 -30.88 -14.67 -24.04
N ASN A 221 -30.27 -14.06 -25.06
CA ASN A 221 -29.28 -12.97 -24.92
C ASN A 221 -28.02 -13.30 -24.07
N THR A 222 -27.98 -14.46 -23.42
CA THR A 222 -26.91 -14.97 -22.56
C THR A 222 -26.03 -15.98 -23.30
N LEU A 223 -26.58 -17.15 -23.68
CA LEU A 223 -25.85 -18.19 -24.44
C LEU A 223 -25.83 -17.91 -25.95
N TRP A 224 -26.86 -17.24 -26.44
CA TRP A 224 -26.99 -16.77 -27.82
C TRP A 224 -27.63 -15.38 -27.84
N LYS A 225 -27.68 -14.74 -29.00
CA LYS A 225 -28.35 -13.46 -29.19
C LYS A 225 -29.73 -13.68 -29.80
N GLY A 226 -30.75 -13.04 -29.24
CA GLY A 226 -32.16 -13.20 -29.65
C GLY A 226 -33.01 -13.94 -28.62
N VAL A 227 -34.33 -13.90 -28.83
CA VAL A 227 -35.35 -14.55 -27.98
C VAL A 227 -35.90 -15.77 -28.70
N CYS A 228 -35.81 -16.93 -28.06
CA CYS A 228 -36.25 -18.19 -28.63
C CYS A 228 -37.80 -18.26 -28.69
N GLY A 229 -38.35 -18.46 -29.89
CA GLY A 229 -39.79 -18.63 -30.13
C GLY A 229 -40.56 -17.41 -30.67
N GLU A 230 -39.91 -16.24 -30.83
CA GLU A 230 -40.57 -15.00 -31.32
C GLU A 230 -40.48 -14.78 -32.85
N SER A 231 -39.74 -15.60 -33.60
CA SER A 231 -39.61 -15.49 -35.07
C SER A 231 -39.81 -16.83 -35.78
N GLU A 232 -40.49 -16.84 -36.93
CA GLU A 232 -40.75 -18.06 -37.73
C GLU A 232 -39.47 -18.75 -38.25
N ASN A 233 -38.33 -18.05 -38.25
CA ASN A 233 -37.04 -18.53 -38.75
C ASN A 233 -35.95 -18.74 -37.68
N TYR A 234 -36.26 -18.57 -36.38
CA TYR A 234 -35.27 -18.65 -35.29
C TYR A 234 -34.01 -17.83 -35.60
N GLU A 235 -34.12 -16.50 -35.72
CA GLU A 235 -32.98 -15.58 -35.91
C GLU A 235 -32.09 -15.52 -34.65
N ILE A 236 -31.46 -16.64 -34.33
CA ILE A 236 -30.57 -16.84 -33.18
C ILE A 236 -29.14 -16.87 -33.68
N GLU A 237 -28.37 -15.88 -33.25
CA GLU A 237 -26.97 -15.68 -33.66
C GLU A 237 -26.03 -16.05 -32.51
N ILE A 238 -24.95 -16.78 -32.83
CA ILE A 238 -23.87 -17.08 -31.88
C ILE A 238 -22.63 -16.36 -32.36
N ASP A 239 -22.53 -15.10 -31.93
CA ASP A 239 -21.37 -14.26 -32.17
C ASP A 239 -20.10 -14.81 -31.49
N THR A 240 -18.96 -14.23 -31.84
CA THR A 240 -17.64 -14.67 -31.35
C THR A 240 -17.57 -14.66 -29.82
N VAL A 241 -18.10 -13.62 -29.17
CA VAL A 241 -18.02 -13.47 -27.71
C VAL A 241 -18.86 -14.54 -27.00
N ARG A 242 -20.08 -14.84 -27.48
CA ARG A 242 -20.90 -15.91 -26.90
C ARG A 242 -20.33 -17.29 -27.19
N ARG A 243 -19.68 -17.48 -28.34
CA ARG A 243 -18.92 -18.70 -28.64
C ARG A 243 -17.78 -18.91 -27.65
N ASP A 244 -17.01 -17.85 -27.34
CA ASP A 244 -15.95 -17.89 -26.35
C ASP A 244 -16.50 -18.16 -24.94
N PHE A 245 -17.66 -17.58 -24.61
CA PHE A 245 -18.36 -17.89 -23.36
C PHE A 245 -18.76 -19.37 -23.28
N GLN A 246 -19.34 -19.93 -24.34
CA GLN A 246 -19.68 -21.35 -24.41
C GLN A 246 -18.45 -22.26 -24.31
N ASN A 247 -17.33 -21.89 -24.95
CA ASN A 247 -16.05 -22.59 -24.78
C ASN A 247 -15.58 -22.54 -23.32
N LYS A 248 -15.73 -21.40 -22.64
CA LYS A 248 -15.36 -21.29 -21.22
C LYS A 248 -16.26 -22.13 -20.31
N ILE A 249 -17.56 -22.21 -20.60
CA ILE A 249 -18.48 -23.11 -19.90
C ILE A 249 -18.06 -24.57 -20.10
N LEU A 250 -17.64 -24.93 -21.31
CA LEU A 250 -17.15 -26.27 -21.62
C LEU A 250 -15.84 -26.60 -20.86
N ASP A 251 -14.93 -25.64 -20.74
CA ASP A 251 -13.73 -25.74 -19.90
C ASP A 251 -14.09 -25.93 -18.40
N MET A 252 -15.10 -25.23 -17.91
CA MET A 252 -15.60 -25.44 -16.54
C MET A 252 -16.22 -26.84 -16.38
N TYR A 253 -16.94 -27.31 -17.39
CA TYR A 253 -17.51 -28.67 -17.43
C TYR A 253 -16.43 -29.75 -17.39
N THR A 254 -15.37 -29.63 -18.20
CA THR A 254 -14.25 -30.60 -18.20
C THR A 254 -13.49 -30.59 -16.88
N ASN A 255 -13.50 -29.46 -16.16
CA ASN A 255 -12.96 -29.31 -14.81
C ASN A 255 -13.94 -29.72 -13.69
N GLY A 256 -15.11 -30.28 -14.05
CA GLY A 256 -16.04 -30.92 -13.11
C GLY A 256 -17.12 -30.01 -12.50
N ILE A 257 -17.31 -28.81 -13.04
CA ILE A 257 -18.47 -27.96 -12.70
C ILE A 257 -19.73 -28.50 -13.40
N LEU A 258 -20.83 -28.63 -12.66
CA LEU A 258 -22.12 -29.02 -13.22
C LEU A 258 -22.75 -27.83 -13.95
N ILE A 259 -23.12 -28.02 -15.22
CA ILE A 259 -23.77 -26.99 -16.04
C ILE A 259 -25.29 -27.21 -16.02
N CYS A 260 -26.05 -26.19 -15.64
CA CYS A 260 -27.52 -26.22 -15.63
C CYS A 260 -28.11 -25.04 -16.39
N LEU A 261 -29.32 -25.20 -16.93
CA LEU A 261 -30.07 -24.10 -17.56
C LEU A 261 -31.21 -23.62 -16.66
N CYS A 262 -31.41 -22.31 -16.58
CA CYS A 262 -32.58 -21.72 -15.92
C CYS A 262 -33.09 -20.54 -16.77
N SER A 263 -34.03 -20.84 -17.67
CA SER A 263 -34.53 -19.90 -18.68
C SER A 263 -36.05 -19.85 -18.70
N LYS A 264 -36.62 -18.67 -19.01
CA LYS A 264 -38.07 -18.48 -19.17
C LYS A 264 -38.47 -18.67 -20.63
N ASN A 265 -38.48 -19.93 -21.07
CA ASN A 265 -38.85 -20.32 -22.43
C ASN A 265 -39.69 -21.59 -22.42
N THR A 266 -40.16 -21.99 -23.60
CA THR A 266 -40.66 -23.33 -23.86
C THR A 266 -39.47 -24.28 -24.06
N GLU A 267 -39.49 -25.42 -23.37
CA GLU A 267 -38.40 -26.41 -23.40
C GLU A 267 -38.10 -26.93 -24.81
N GLU A 268 -39.14 -27.22 -25.60
CA GLU A 268 -39.00 -27.72 -26.96
C GLU A 268 -38.25 -26.74 -27.87
N ASP A 269 -38.55 -25.44 -27.76
CA ASP A 269 -37.93 -24.43 -28.62
C ASP A 269 -36.45 -24.24 -28.27
N VAL A 270 -36.11 -24.21 -26.97
CA VAL A 270 -34.70 -24.16 -26.53
C VAL A 270 -33.91 -25.33 -27.09
N PHE A 271 -34.43 -26.56 -27.02
CA PHE A 271 -33.69 -27.72 -27.53
C PHE A 271 -33.61 -27.77 -29.06
N LYS A 272 -34.58 -27.21 -29.80
CA LYS A 272 -34.41 -27.02 -31.26
C LYS A 272 -33.20 -26.15 -31.58
N VAL A 273 -32.91 -25.12 -30.79
CA VAL A 273 -31.69 -24.29 -30.97
C VAL A 273 -30.42 -25.11 -30.78
N PHE A 274 -30.36 -25.93 -29.72
CA PHE A 274 -29.20 -26.81 -29.45
C PHE A 274 -28.95 -27.83 -30.56
N GLU A 275 -30.01 -28.29 -31.23
CA GLU A 275 -29.96 -29.31 -32.28
C GLU A 275 -29.71 -28.73 -33.68
N GLN A 276 -30.35 -27.60 -34.01
CA GLN A 276 -30.36 -27.05 -35.37
C GLN A 276 -29.26 -26.01 -35.61
N ASN A 277 -28.82 -25.28 -34.57
CA ASN A 277 -27.79 -24.26 -34.73
C ASN A 277 -26.39 -24.90 -34.76
N LYS A 278 -25.76 -24.87 -35.94
CA LYS A 278 -24.42 -25.45 -36.16
C LYS A 278 -23.31 -24.74 -35.39
N GLU A 279 -23.51 -23.48 -35.03
CA GLU A 279 -22.52 -22.68 -34.29
C GLU A 279 -22.55 -22.92 -32.77
N MET A 280 -23.54 -23.66 -32.25
CA MET A 280 -23.59 -24.04 -30.83
C MET A 280 -22.40 -24.94 -30.48
N VAL A 281 -21.61 -24.53 -29.49
CA VAL A 281 -20.52 -25.33 -28.92
C VAL A 281 -21.06 -26.24 -27.82
N LEU A 282 -21.94 -25.70 -26.96
CA LEU A 282 -22.60 -26.50 -25.92
C LEU A 282 -23.64 -27.44 -26.54
N ARG A 283 -23.62 -28.69 -26.09
CA ARG A 283 -24.56 -29.74 -26.49
C ARG A 283 -25.37 -30.17 -25.28
N LYS A 284 -26.55 -30.75 -25.52
CA LYS A 284 -27.45 -31.25 -24.47
C LYS A 284 -26.76 -32.23 -23.52
N GLU A 285 -25.80 -33.00 -24.02
CA GLU A 285 -25.00 -33.93 -23.25
C GLU A 285 -24.05 -33.28 -22.23
N HIS A 286 -23.76 -31.98 -22.34
CA HIS A 286 -22.98 -31.24 -21.35
C HIS A 286 -23.83 -30.76 -20.15
N LEU A 287 -25.16 -30.82 -20.26
CA LEU A 287 -26.08 -30.32 -19.23
C LEU A 287 -26.37 -31.39 -18.16
N ALA A 288 -26.25 -31.01 -16.89
CA ALA A 288 -26.56 -31.86 -15.74
C ALA A 288 -28.07 -31.86 -15.41
N ASN A 289 -28.71 -30.70 -15.45
CA ASN A 289 -30.15 -30.51 -15.22
C ASN A 289 -30.63 -29.17 -15.81
N TRP A 290 -31.94 -28.94 -15.96
CA TRP A 290 -32.49 -27.67 -16.45
C TRP A 290 -33.88 -27.37 -15.88
N LYS A 291 -34.20 -26.08 -15.77
CA LYS A 291 -35.53 -25.55 -15.51
C LYS A 291 -35.88 -24.54 -16.58
N ILE A 292 -36.51 -25.02 -17.66
CA ILE A 292 -36.95 -24.21 -18.78
C ILE A 292 -38.47 -24.12 -18.70
N ASN A 293 -38.96 -23.08 -18.03
CA ASN A 293 -40.38 -22.86 -17.78
C ASN A 293 -40.62 -21.40 -17.31
N TRP A 294 -41.88 -21.02 -17.17
CA TRP A 294 -42.28 -19.65 -16.80
C TRP A 294 -42.33 -19.38 -15.29
N ASN A 295 -41.79 -20.27 -14.44
CA ASN A 295 -41.70 -20.00 -13.00
C ASN A 295 -40.63 -18.94 -12.68
N ALA A 296 -40.66 -18.40 -11.46
CA ALA A 296 -39.62 -17.50 -10.97
C ALA A 296 -38.25 -18.20 -10.94
N LYS A 297 -37.18 -17.52 -11.38
CA LYS A 297 -35.84 -18.12 -11.49
C LYS A 297 -35.27 -18.50 -10.13
N SER A 298 -35.52 -17.71 -9.08
CA SER A 298 -35.16 -18.09 -7.70
C SER A 298 -35.76 -19.45 -7.28
N LYS A 299 -37.04 -19.70 -7.60
CA LYS A 299 -37.67 -20.99 -7.31
C LYS A 299 -37.01 -22.11 -8.11
N ASN A 300 -36.79 -21.90 -9.41
CA ASN A 300 -36.15 -22.88 -10.28
C ASN A 300 -34.73 -23.23 -9.80
N ILE A 301 -33.93 -22.26 -9.36
CA ILE A 301 -32.59 -22.50 -8.80
C ILE A 301 -32.65 -23.23 -7.46
N TYR A 302 -33.61 -22.90 -6.60
CA TYR A 302 -33.84 -23.64 -5.36
C TYR A 302 -34.20 -25.10 -5.63
N ASP A 303 -35.08 -25.34 -6.61
CA ASP A 303 -35.47 -26.68 -7.04
C ASP A 303 -34.26 -27.44 -7.62
N LEU A 304 -33.44 -26.79 -8.45
CA LEU A 304 -32.17 -27.34 -8.96
C LEU A 304 -31.22 -27.71 -7.82
N ALA A 305 -31.04 -26.85 -6.83
CA ALA A 305 -30.18 -27.10 -5.67
C ALA A 305 -30.68 -28.29 -4.84
N THR A 306 -32.00 -28.42 -4.70
CA THR A 306 -32.63 -29.54 -3.99
C THR A 306 -32.47 -30.85 -4.75
N GLU A 307 -32.75 -30.85 -6.06
CA GLU A 307 -32.61 -32.04 -6.93
C GLU A 307 -31.16 -32.49 -7.06
N LEU A 308 -30.22 -31.55 -7.09
CA LEU A 308 -28.78 -31.84 -7.09
C LEU A 308 -28.24 -32.13 -5.67
N ASN A 309 -29.02 -31.94 -4.60
CA ASN A 309 -28.56 -32.09 -3.22
C ASN A 309 -27.26 -31.31 -2.93
N LEU A 310 -27.19 -30.05 -3.39
CA LEU A 310 -26.07 -29.15 -3.22
C LEU A 310 -26.52 -27.86 -2.52
N GLY A 311 -25.64 -27.29 -1.70
CA GLY A 311 -25.92 -26.00 -1.04
C GLY A 311 -25.91 -24.85 -2.04
N LEU A 312 -26.80 -23.86 -1.84
CA LEU A 312 -26.92 -22.66 -2.68
C LEU A 312 -25.62 -21.85 -2.75
N ASP A 313 -24.80 -21.89 -1.70
CA ASP A 313 -23.47 -21.27 -1.63
C ASP A 313 -22.46 -21.85 -2.65
N SER A 314 -22.79 -22.96 -3.30
CA SER A 314 -21.99 -23.58 -4.35
C SER A 314 -22.44 -23.26 -5.78
N PHE A 315 -23.46 -22.42 -5.94
CA PHE A 315 -24.05 -22.05 -7.23
C PHE A 315 -23.55 -20.69 -7.70
N ILE A 316 -23.27 -20.60 -9.00
CA ILE A 316 -23.14 -19.36 -9.76
C ILE A 316 -24.35 -19.27 -10.67
N PHE A 317 -25.00 -18.11 -10.73
CA PHE A 317 -26.07 -17.83 -11.68
C PHE A 317 -25.69 -16.65 -12.58
N ILE A 318 -25.91 -16.80 -13.89
CA ILE A 318 -25.59 -15.80 -14.91
C ILE A 318 -26.79 -15.56 -15.82
N ASP A 319 -27.10 -14.27 -16.00
CA ASP A 319 -28.25 -13.78 -16.77
C ASP A 319 -27.94 -12.36 -17.28
N ASP A 320 -28.47 -11.98 -18.44
CA ASP A 320 -28.39 -10.62 -18.97
C ASP A 320 -29.49 -9.71 -18.41
N ASN A 321 -30.57 -10.29 -17.86
CA ASN A 321 -31.69 -9.56 -17.34
C ASN A 321 -31.43 -9.10 -15.89
N PRO A 322 -31.27 -7.77 -15.65
CA PRO A 322 -30.98 -7.24 -14.32
C PRO A 322 -32.11 -7.49 -13.32
N VAL A 323 -33.37 -7.65 -13.78
CA VAL A 323 -34.53 -7.88 -12.92
C VAL A 323 -34.49 -9.30 -12.34
N GLU A 324 -34.21 -10.29 -13.17
CA GLU A 324 -34.07 -11.69 -12.72
C GLU A 324 -32.85 -11.85 -11.80
N CYS A 325 -31.73 -11.20 -12.15
CA CYS A 325 -30.56 -11.13 -11.27
C CYS A 325 -30.89 -10.51 -9.90
N ALA A 326 -31.66 -9.40 -9.87
CA ALA A 326 -32.06 -8.76 -8.61
C ALA A 326 -33.01 -9.64 -7.78
N GLU A 327 -33.90 -10.38 -8.46
CA GLU A 327 -34.84 -11.31 -7.82
C GLU A 327 -34.10 -12.42 -7.06
N ILE A 328 -33.10 -13.03 -7.70
CA ILE A 328 -32.27 -14.08 -7.08
C ILE A 328 -31.42 -13.50 -5.96
N ARG A 329 -30.78 -12.34 -6.16
CA ARG A 329 -29.99 -11.67 -5.12
C ARG A 329 -30.81 -11.39 -3.85
N SER A 330 -32.10 -11.08 -3.99
CA SER A 330 -32.98 -10.82 -2.87
C SER A 330 -33.47 -12.09 -2.16
N LYS A 331 -33.71 -13.18 -2.91
CA LYS A 331 -34.34 -14.40 -2.37
C LYS A 331 -33.36 -15.51 -2.02
N LEU A 332 -32.22 -15.56 -2.70
CA LEU A 332 -31.16 -16.56 -2.57
C LEU A 332 -29.78 -15.87 -2.51
N PRO A 333 -29.49 -15.08 -1.46
CA PRO A 333 -28.25 -14.30 -1.35
C PRO A 333 -26.97 -15.15 -1.31
N GLU A 334 -27.08 -16.45 -1.02
CA GLU A 334 -25.96 -17.39 -1.06
C GLU A 334 -25.48 -17.72 -2.47
N VAL A 335 -26.32 -17.51 -3.49
CA VAL A 335 -25.99 -17.77 -4.90
C VAL A 335 -25.21 -16.59 -5.47
N LEU A 336 -24.00 -16.85 -6.01
CA LEU A 336 -23.24 -15.82 -6.70
C LEU A 336 -23.96 -15.45 -8.01
N THR A 337 -24.66 -14.32 -8.00
CA THR A 337 -25.48 -13.87 -9.12
C THR A 337 -24.78 -12.76 -9.91
N LEU A 338 -24.35 -13.08 -11.12
CA LEU A 338 -23.60 -12.20 -12.01
C LEU A 338 -24.50 -11.72 -13.15
N ASN A 339 -24.54 -10.40 -13.37
CA ASN A 339 -25.32 -9.80 -14.46
C ASN A 339 -24.41 -9.53 -15.66
N ILE A 340 -24.76 -10.04 -16.83
CA ILE A 340 -23.99 -9.82 -18.06
C ILE A 340 -24.11 -8.35 -18.50
N PRO A 341 -22.99 -7.67 -18.81
CA PRO A 341 -23.03 -6.31 -19.35
C PRO A 341 -23.51 -6.30 -20.81
N LYS A 342 -24.15 -5.20 -21.21
CA LYS A 342 -24.57 -4.99 -22.60
C LYS A 342 -23.37 -4.57 -23.46
N GLY A 343 -23.14 -5.27 -24.57
CA GLY A 343 -22.11 -4.95 -25.56
C GLY A 343 -20.93 -5.93 -25.56
N ASN A 344 -20.46 -6.31 -26.75
CA ASN A 344 -19.53 -7.41 -26.95
C ASN A 344 -18.16 -7.21 -26.28
N LEU A 345 -17.58 -6.00 -26.37
CA LEU A 345 -16.30 -5.68 -25.72
C LEU A 345 -16.36 -5.74 -24.19
N LEU A 346 -17.48 -5.28 -23.60
CA LEU A 346 -17.69 -5.32 -22.16
C LEU A 346 -17.91 -6.76 -21.67
N LEU A 347 -18.62 -7.59 -22.46
CA LEU A 347 -18.82 -9.00 -22.15
C LEU A 347 -17.50 -9.77 -22.19
N GLU A 348 -16.65 -9.54 -23.19
CA GLU A 348 -15.33 -10.19 -23.28
C GLU A 348 -14.46 -9.87 -22.04
N ARG A 349 -14.36 -8.59 -21.65
CA ARG A 349 -13.61 -8.15 -20.46
C ARG A 349 -14.22 -8.70 -19.17
N PHE A 350 -15.54 -8.69 -19.06
CA PHE A 350 -16.27 -9.24 -17.92
C PHE A 350 -15.92 -10.71 -17.70
N LEU A 351 -16.00 -11.54 -18.75
CA LEU A 351 -15.74 -12.99 -18.66
C LEU A 351 -14.30 -13.30 -18.23
N LYS A 352 -13.31 -12.52 -18.69
CA LYS A 352 -11.91 -12.64 -18.27
C LYS A 352 -11.72 -12.32 -16.78
N ASN A 353 -12.58 -11.49 -16.19
CA ASN A 353 -12.45 -10.96 -14.82
C ASN A 353 -13.36 -11.61 -13.78
N VAL A 354 -14.11 -12.67 -14.13
CA VAL A 354 -14.87 -13.44 -13.16
C VAL A 354 -13.95 -14.40 -12.39
N TRP A 355 -13.48 -13.99 -11.21
CA TRP A 355 -12.57 -14.81 -10.37
C TRP A 355 -13.22 -16.12 -9.90
N ALA A 356 -14.56 -16.18 -9.89
CA ALA A 356 -15.30 -17.40 -9.54
C ALA A 356 -15.10 -18.54 -10.55
N PHE A 357 -14.59 -18.26 -11.76
CA PHE A 357 -14.32 -19.26 -12.78
C PHE A 357 -12.92 -19.90 -12.65
N ASP A 358 -12.09 -19.43 -11.72
CA ASP A 358 -10.74 -19.97 -11.54
C ASP A 358 -10.81 -21.31 -10.78
N VAL A 359 -10.78 -22.42 -11.50
CA VAL A 359 -10.80 -23.77 -10.92
C VAL A 359 -9.39 -24.35 -10.97
N LEU A 360 -8.69 -24.29 -9.83
CA LEU A 360 -7.28 -24.72 -9.71
C LEU A 360 -7.09 -26.21 -9.33
N THR A 361 -8.16 -27.01 -9.19
CA THR A 361 -8.03 -28.42 -8.76
C THR A 361 -9.20 -29.26 -9.30
N ALA A 362 -9.07 -29.81 -10.50
CA ALA A 362 -9.94 -30.88 -10.96
C ALA A 362 -9.33 -32.24 -10.57
N THR A 363 -9.99 -33.00 -9.69
CA THR A 363 -9.59 -34.40 -9.43
C THR A 363 -10.15 -35.31 -10.53
N ASP A 364 -9.57 -36.50 -10.73
CA ASP A 364 -10.08 -37.45 -11.72
C ASP A 364 -11.53 -37.92 -11.42
N GLU A 365 -11.98 -37.82 -10.16
CA GLU A 365 -13.40 -37.98 -9.79
C GLU A 365 -14.28 -36.81 -10.24
N ASP A 366 -13.79 -35.56 -10.23
CA ASP A 366 -14.56 -34.39 -10.64
C ASP A 366 -14.92 -34.47 -12.15
N LYS A 367 -14.06 -35.10 -12.96
CA LYS A 367 -14.33 -35.42 -14.38
C LYS A 367 -15.44 -36.45 -14.59
N ILE A 368 -15.73 -37.31 -13.59
CA ILE A 368 -16.73 -38.41 -13.68
C ILE A 368 -18.07 -37.99 -13.03
N ARG A 369 -18.12 -36.83 -12.36
CA ARG A 369 -19.20 -36.37 -11.49
C ARG A 369 -20.54 -36.15 -12.21
N THR A 370 -20.52 -35.61 -13.43
CA THR A 370 -21.73 -35.41 -14.25
C THR A 370 -22.41 -36.74 -14.58
N LYS A 371 -21.63 -37.79 -14.89
CA LYS A 371 -22.15 -39.14 -15.17
C LYS A 371 -22.80 -39.74 -13.93
N GLN A 372 -22.16 -39.64 -12.77
CA GLN A 372 -22.70 -40.12 -11.49
C GLN A 372 -24.00 -39.39 -11.10
N TYR A 373 -24.13 -38.09 -11.39
CA TYR A 373 -25.37 -37.34 -11.17
C TYR A 373 -26.51 -37.82 -12.06
N ARG A 374 -26.26 -38.07 -13.35
CA ARG A 374 -27.27 -38.67 -14.24
C ARG A 374 -27.72 -40.04 -13.75
N ASP A 375 -26.78 -40.85 -13.27
CA ASP A 375 -27.12 -42.16 -12.71
C ASP A 375 -27.93 -42.03 -11.40
N ASN A 376 -27.67 -41.00 -10.57
CA ASN A 376 -28.49 -40.70 -9.40
C ASN A 376 -29.90 -40.20 -9.75
N ILE A 377 -30.07 -39.40 -10.80
CA ILE A 377 -31.40 -38.97 -11.28
C ILE A 377 -32.21 -40.19 -11.74
N LYS A 378 -31.59 -41.16 -12.42
CA LYS A 378 -32.24 -42.46 -12.74
C LYS A 378 -32.66 -43.22 -11.47
N ARG A 379 -31.82 -43.23 -10.42
CA ARG A 379 -32.15 -43.86 -9.11
C ARG A 379 -33.33 -43.16 -8.40
N GLU A 380 -33.40 -41.83 -8.46
CA GLU A 380 -34.50 -41.03 -7.89
C GLU A 380 -35.83 -41.22 -8.65
N ASN A 381 -35.80 -41.41 -9.98
CA ASN A 381 -37.00 -41.72 -10.75
C ASN A 381 -37.59 -43.07 -10.34
N ILE A 382 -36.75 -44.09 -10.11
CA ILE A 382 -37.19 -45.39 -9.58
C ILE A 382 -37.75 -45.24 -8.17
N ARG A 383 -37.13 -44.40 -7.32
CA ARG A 383 -37.67 -44.09 -5.98
C ARG A 383 -39.08 -43.50 -6.03
N LYS A 384 -39.41 -42.69 -7.06
CA LYS A 384 -40.75 -42.12 -7.25
C LYS A 384 -41.78 -43.14 -7.76
N GLU A 385 -41.34 -44.26 -8.32
CA GLU A 385 -42.21 -45.33 -8.83
C GLU A 385 -42.66 -46.33 -7.73
N HIS A 386 -41.97 -46.38 -6.58
CA HIS A 386 -42.29 -47.32 -5.49
C HIS A 386 -42.95 -46.63 -4.27
N PHE A 387 -44.03 -47.23 -3.77
CA PHE A 387 -44.83 -46.67 -2.66
C PHE A 387 -44.27 -46.95 -1.25
N ASN A 388 -43.21 -47.76 -1.08
CA ASN A 388 -42.61 -48.02 0.25
C ASN A 388 -41.06 -48.04 0.25
N PHE A 389 -40.45 -47.48 1.30
CA PHE A 389 -38.99 -47.31 1.43
C PHE A 389 -38.22 -48.63 1.67
N GLU A 390 -38.90 -49.66 2.19
CA GLU A 390 -38.28 -50.94 2.54
C GLU A 390 -38.09 -51.83 1.30
N GLU A 391 -39.03 -51.78 0.35
CA GLU A 391 -38.92 -52.38 -0.99
C GLU A 391 -37.80 -51.73 -1.81
N PHE A 392 -37.68 -50.40 -1.75
CA PHE A 392 -36.60 -49.66 -2.42
C PHE A 392 -35.20 -50.11 -1.96
N ILE A 393 -34.95 -50.27 -0.65
CA ILE A 393 -33.64 -50.72 -0.14
C ILE A 393 -33.33 -52.17 -0.52
N LYS A 394 -34.34 -53.06 -0.51
CA LYS A 394 -34.17 -54.46 -0.94
C LYS A 394 -33.81 -54.56 -2.42
N GLU A 395 -34.43 -53.74 -3.27
CA GLU A 395 -34.14 -53.71 -4.70
C GLU A 395 -32.76 -53.14 -5.06
N LEU A 396 -32.13 -52.35 -4.20
CA LEU A 396 -30.77 -51.85 -4.46
C LEU A 396 -29.70 -52.96 -4.41
N GLU A 397 -29.97 -54.10 -3.74
CA GLU A 397 -29.00 -55.20 -3.58
C GLU A 397 -27.62 -54.74 -3.05
N LEU A 398 -27.62 -53.96 -1.97
CA LEU A 398 -26.40 -53.36 -1.42
C LEU A 398 -25.37 -54.40 -0.96
N LYS A 399 -24.20 -54.40 -1.60
CA LYS A 399 -23.01 -55.13 -1.16
C LYS A 399 -22.13 -54.17 -0.35
N ILE A 400 -21.97 -54.45 0.94
CA ILE A 400 -21.19 -53.61 1.88
C ILE A 400 -20.01 -54.43 2.38
N LEU A 401 -18.80 -53.96 2.09
CA LEU A 401 -17.52 -54.54 2.54
C LEU A 401 -16.87 -53.59 3.55
N VAL A 402 -16.50 -54.11 4.72
CA VAL A 402 -15.75 -53.38 5.75
C VAL A 402 -14.41 -54.07 5.93
N GLU A 403 -13.33 -53.31 5.84
CA GLU A 403 -11.96 -53.83 5.91
C GLU A 403 -11.03 -52.85 6.63
N ALA A 404 -9.82 -53.30 7.00
CA ALA A 404 -8.76 -52.38 7.42
C ALA A 404 -8.28 -51.58 6.20
N ILE A 405 -7.79 -50.36 6.43
CA ILE A 405 -7.33 -49.49 5.34
C ILE A 405 -6.16 -50.14 4.56
N ASN A 406 -6.22 -50.07 3.23
CA ASN A 406 -5.10 -50.37 2.34
C ASN A 406 -4.36 -49.08 1.95
N PHE A 407 -3.09 -49.17 1.55
CA PHE A 407 -2.31 -47.97 1.18
C PHE A 407 -2.96 -47.16 0.05
N ASP A 408 -3.58 -47.84 -0.92
CA ASP A 408 -4.27 -47.21 -2.04
C ASP A 408 -5.54 -46.43 -1.64
N ASP A 409 -6.09 -46.72 -0.45
CA ASP A 409 -7.30 -46.07 0.07
C ASP A 409 -6.99 -44.76 0.83
N ILE A 410 -5.72 -44.46 1.13
CA ILE A 410 -5.29 -43.27 1.89
C ILE A 410 -5.80 -41.96 1.30
N PRO A 411 -5.63 -41.67 -0.01
CA PRO A 411 -6.13 -40.43 -0.62
C PRO A 411 -7.63 -40.27 -0.42
N ARG A 412 -8.36 -41.38 -0.51
CA ARG A 412 -9.81 -41.38 -0.39
C ARG A 412 -10.27 -41.20 1.06
N VAL A 413 -9.59 -41.79 2.03
CA VAL A 413 -9.88 -41.55 3.45
C VAL A 413 -9.57 -40.09 3.83
N ALA A 414 -8.45 -39.52 3.36
CA ALA A 414 -8.12 -38.10 3.56
C ALA A 414 -9.26 -37.22 3.05
N GLN A 415 -9.67 -37.46 1.80
CA GLN A 415 -10.75 -36.73 1.16
C GLN A 415 -12.09 -36.86 1.91
N LEU A 416 -12.43 -38.05 2.44
CA LEU A 416 -13.64 -38.24 3.25
C LEU A 416 -13.58 -37.42 4.54
N THR A 417 -12.45 -37.45 5.27
CA THR A 417 -12.31 -36.63 6.47
C THR A 417 -12.40 -35.14 6.13
N GLN A 418 -11.93 -34.69 4.97
CA GLN A 418 -11.95 -33.30 4.53
C GLN A 418 -13.35 -32.82 4.09
N ARG A 419 -14.12 -33.67 3.40
CA ARG A 419 -15.34 -33.26 2.68
C ARG A 419 -16.64 -33.62 3.39
N VAL A 420 -16.64 -34.62 4.28
CA VAL A 420 -17.88 -35.07 4.94
C VAL A 420 -18.14 -34.28 6.22
N ASN A 421 -19.30 -33.62 6.26
CA ASN A 421 -19.74 -32.80 7.40
C ASN A 421 -20.96 -33.40 8.12
N GLN A 422 -21.85 -34.09 7.41
CA GLN A 422 -23.13 -34.54 7.96
C GLN A 422 -23.02 -35.79 8.83
N PHE A 423 -22.22 -36.76 8.42
CA PHE A 423 -21.93 -37.95 9.22
C PHE A 423 -20.44 -37.97 9.51
N ASN A 424 -19.99 -37.05 10.35
CA ASN A 424 -18.62 -36.95 10.83
C ASN A 424 -18.65 -36.63 12.34
N SER A 425 -18.08 -37.51 13.16
CA SER A 425 -18.23 -37.42 14.61
C SER A 425 -17.50 -36.21 15.21
N THR A 426 -16.28 -35.89 14.78
CA THR A 426 -15.45 -34.82 15.39
C THR A 426 -15.08 -33.68 14.45
N THR A 427 -15.31 -33.83 13.15
CA THR A 427 -14.87 -32.89 12.10
C THR A 427 -13.37 -32.69 11.97
N ILE A 428 -12.56 -33.58 12.56
CA ILE A 428 -11.11 -33.61 12.36
C ILE A 428 -10.83 -33.87 10.88
N ARG A 429 -10.05 -32.98 10.25
CA ARG A 429 -9.67 -33.06 8.83
C ARG A 429 -8.25 -33.57 8.76
N ARG A 430 -8.01 -34.62 7.98
CA ARG A 430 -6.69 -35.20 7.81
C ARG A 430 -6.24 -35.15 6.36
N SER A 431 -4.98 -34.82 6.17
CA SER A 431 -4.22 -34.98 4.94
C SER A 431 -3.83 -36.44 4.74
N GLU A 432 -3.34 -36.76 3.53
CA GLU A 432 -2.83 -38.10 3.22
C GLU A 432 -1.66 -38.49 4.11
N ASP A 433 -0.76 -37.54 4.40
CA ASP A 433 0.43 -37.81 5.20
C ASP A 433 0.12 -37.98 6.68
N GLU A 434 -0.87 -37.26 7.21
CA GLU A 434 -1.37 -37.50 8.58
C GLU A 434 -1.99 -38.89 8.71
N ILE A 435 -2.73 -39.36 7.70
CA ILE A 435 -3.27 -40.73 7.70
C ILE A 435 -2.16 -41.77 7.60
N LYS A 436 -1.15 -41.55 6.75
CA LYS A 436 0.04 -42.42 6.70
C LYS A 436 0.73 -42.46 8.07
N LYS A 437 0.91 -41.31 8.71
CA LYS A 437 1.55 -41.23 10.04
C LYS A 437 0.78 -42.03 11.08
N LEU A 438 -0.55 -41.93 11.11
CA LEU A 438 -1.39 -42.73 12.02
C LEU A 438 -1.27 -44.24 11.78
N LEU A 439 -0.97 -44.68 10.57
CA LEU A 439 -0.73 -46.11 10.29
C LEU A 439 0.60 -46.62 10.85
N TYR A 440 1.57 -45.73 11.09
CA TYR A 440 2.85 -46.04 11.71
C TYR A 440 2.89 -45.78 13.22
N GLU A 441 1.84 -45.14 13.78
CA GLU A 441 1.72 -44.92 15.23
C GLU A 441 1.17 -46.18 15.92
N ASP A 442 1.87 -46.65 16.95
CA ASP A 442 1.47 -47.85 17.70
C ASP A 442 0.07 -47.69 18.33
N GLY A 443 -0.83 -48.62 17.98
CA GLY A 443 -2.16 -48.73 18.57
C GLY A 443 -3.30 -48.07 17.78
N PHE A 444 -3.02 -47.33 16.71
CA PHE A 444 -4.05 -46.78 15.81
C PHE A 444 -4.53 -47.80 14.78
N ILE A 445 -5.82 -47.75 14.48
CA ILE A 445 -6.50 -48.65 13.55
C ILE A 445 -7.50 -47.83 12.72
N ILE A 446 -7.46 -48.03 11.41
CA ILE A 446 -8.37 -47.38 10.47
C ILE A 446 -9.16 -48.45 9.72
N PHE A 447 -10.47 -48.43 9.87
CA PHE A 447 -11.40 -49.23 9.06
C PHE A 447 -11.98 -48.39 7.95
N THR A 448 -12.19 -49.00 6.79
CA THR A 448 -12.85 -48.40 5.63
C THR A 448 -14.10 -49.21 5.26
N VAL A 449 -15.05 -48.56 4.61
CA VAL A 449 -16.24 -49.24 4.07
C VAL A 449 -16.42 -48.92 2.60
N LYS A 450 -16.59 -49.98 1.79
CA LYS A 450 -16.87 -49.95 0.35
C LYS A 450 -18.28 -50.46 0.08
N VAL A 451 -19.03 -49.81 -0.80
CA VAL A 451 -20.43 -50.14 -1.07
C VAL A 451 -20.75 -50.15 -2.56
N ASN A 452 -21.47 -51.17 -3.03
CA ASN A 452 -21.92 -51.30 -4.41
C ASN A 452 -23.42 -51.64 -4.43
N ASP A 453 -24.16 -51.16 -5.45
CA ASP A 453 -25.55 -51.56 -5.71
C ASP A 453 -25.71 -52.12 -7.14
N ARG A 454 -26.94 -52.52 -7.51
CA ARG A 454 -27.24 -53.04 -8.86
C ARG A 454 -27.04 -52.03 -10.00
N PHE A 455 -26.97 -50.73 -9.71
CA PHE A 455 -26.85 -49.64 -10.69
C PHE A 455 -25.41 -49.12 -10.84
N GLY A 456 -24.53 -49.39 -9.88
CA GLY A 456 -23.13 -49.00 -9.95
C GLY A 456 -22.38 -49.10 -8.63
N ASP A 457 -21.08 -48.84 -8.73
CA ASP A 457 -20.16 -48.84 -7.59
C ASP A 457 -20.20 -47.48 -6.87
N TYR A 458 -20.45 -47.46 -5.54
CA TYR A 458 -20.23 -46.24 -4.75
C TYR A 458 -18.75 -46.11 -4.37
N GLY A 459 -17.98 -47.19 -4.34
CA GLY A 459 -16.58 -47.21 -3.94
C GLY A 459 -16.43 -47.03 -2.43
N LEU A 460 -15.28 -46.52 -2.00
CA LEU A 460 -15.01 -46.24 -0.59
C LEU A 460 -15.85 -45.03 -0.13
N VAL A 461 -16.75 -45.30 0.81
CA VAL A 461 -17.82 -44.37 1.24
C VAL A 461 -17.70 -43.95 2.70
N GLY A 462 -16.82 -44.55 3.50
CA GLY A 462 -16.63 -44.15 4.89
C GLY A 462 -15.36 -44.70 5.52
N ALA A 463 -15.01 -44.13 6.67
CA ALA A 463 -13.89 -44.57 7.49
C ALA A 463 -14.18 -44.40 8.99
N ILE A 464 -13.63 -45.32 9.80
CA ILE A 464 -13.55 -45.21 11.27
C ILE A 464 -12.07 -45.19 11.64
N ILE A 465 -11.63 -44.10 12.25
CA ILE A 465 -10.25 -43.91 12.74
C ILE A 465 -10.30 -43.91 14.25
N GLY A 466 -9.55 -44.81 14.88
CA GLY A 466 -9.48 -44.91 16.33
C GLY A 466 -8.22 -45.62 16.80
N TYR A 467 -8.07 -45.74 18.12
CA TYR A 467 -6.95 -46.43 18.73
C TYR A 467 -7.39 -47.25 19.95
N LEU A 468 -6.58 -48.23 20.31
CA LEU A 468 -6.79 -49.05 21.50
C LEU A 468 -6.29 -48.32 22.74
N ASN A 469 -7.13 -48.21 23.76
CA ASN A 469 -6.76 -47.62 25.04
C ASN A 469 -7.33 -48.47 26.20
N ASN A 470 -6.46 -49.19 26.91
CA ASN A 470 -6.83 -50.16 27.93
C ASN A 470 -7.85 -51.19 27.39
N ASN A 471 -9.05 -51.26 28.00
CA ASN A 471 -10.14 -52.16 27.59
C ASN A 471 -11.17 -51.50 26.67
N ASP A 472 -10.86 -50.33 26.07
CA ASP A 472 -11.77 -49.60 25.19
C ASP A 472 -11.15 -49.33 23.81
N PHE A 473 -11.98 -49.30 22.77
CA PHE A 473 -11.61 -48.79 21.45
C PHE A 473 -12.10 -47.35 21.31
N VAL A 474 -11.18 -46.39 21.24
CA VAL A 474 -11.51 -44.96 21.16
C VAL A 474 -11.52 -44.53 19.70
N VAL A 475 -12.70 -44.20 19.19
CA VAL A 475 -12.94 -43.71 17.84
C VAL A 475 -12.90 -42.19 17.82
N GLU A 476 -11.85 -41.65 17.22
CA GLU A 476 -11.68 -40.20 17.05
C GLU A 476 -12.45 -39.65 15.86
N SER A 477 -12.68 -40.46 14.83
CA SER A 477 -13.40 -40.02 13.63
C SER A 477 -14.21 -41.15 13.05
N PHE A 478 -15.54 -41.01 13.10
CA PHE A 478 -16.46 -41.84 12.36
C PHE A 478 -17.07 -41.01 11.23
N VAL A 479 -16.71 -41.36 9.98
CA VAL A 479 -17.05 -40.59 8.79
C VAL A 479 -17.78 -41.46 7.76
N LEU A 480 -18.95 -41.00 7.28
CA LEU A 480 -19.71 -41.66 6.21
C LEU A 480 -20.27 -40.67 5.18
N SER A 481 -20.13 -41.01 3.91
CA SER A 481 -20.63 -40.22 2.79
C SER A 481 -22.15 -40.16 2.75
N CYS A 482 -22.73 -38.99 2.48
CA CYS A 482 -24.19 -38.77 2.45
C CYS A 482 -24.97 -39.69 1.50
N ARG A 483 -24.34 -40.20 0.44
CA ARG A 483 -24.96 -41.06 -0.58
C ARG A 483 -25.38 -42.46 -0.10
N ILE A 484 -24.92 -42.89 1.07
CA ILE A 484 -25.26 -44.18 1.68
C ILE A 484 -26.00 -44.08 3.02
N LEU A 485 -26.24 -42.86 3.51
CA LEU A 485 -26.85 -42.65 4.82
C LEU A 485 -28.31 -43.10 4.83
N GLY A 486 -28.70 -43.77 5.91
CA GLY A 486 -30.08 -44.26 6.06
C GLY A 486 -30.39 -45.48 5.18
N LYS A 487 -29.35 -46.13 4.63
CA LYS A 487 -29.45 -47.41 3.91
C LYS A 487 -28.98 -48.60 4.75
N GLY A 488 -28.69 -48.39 6.04
CA GLY A 488 -28.20 -49.41 6.96
C GLY A 488 -26.69 -49.65 6.93
N VAL A 489 -25.95 -48.86 6.14
CA VAL A 489 -24.48 -48.95 6.06
C VAL A 489 -23.84 -48.53 7.39
N GLU A 490 -24.34 -47.48 8.03
CA GLU A 490 -23.87 -47.00 9.33
C GLU A 490 -24.00 -48.05 10.45
N HIS A 491 -25.10 -48.82 10.43
CA HIS A 491 -25.35 -49.90 11.39
C HIS A 491 -24.39 -51.06 11.15
N LYS A 492 -24.26 -51.51 9.89
CA LYS A 492 -23.35 -52.60 9.55
C LYS A 492 -21.90 -52.22 9.82
N PHE A 493 -21.48 -50.99 9.52
CA PHE A 493 -20.10 -50.55 9.72
C PHE A 493 -19.72 -50.56 11.22
N LEU A 494 -20.58 -50.02 12.08
CA LEU A 494 -20.34 -50.08 13.53
C LEU A 494 -20.38 -51.52 14.06
N ARG A 495 -21.24 -52.38 13.49
CA ARG A 495 -21.31 -53.81 13.85
C ARG A 495 -20.04 -54.57 13.54
N GLU A 496 -19.45 -54.38 12.36
CA GLU A 496 -18.18 -55.03 12.00
C GLU A 496 -17.03 -54.54 12.90
N VAL A 497 -17.00 -53.25 13.26
CA VAL A 497 -16.06 -52.73 14.27
C VAL A 497 -16.33 -53.34 15.65
N GLY A 498 -17.60 -53.60 16.00
CA GLY A 498 -18.00 -54.35 17.19
C GLY A 498 -17.46 -55.79 17.20
N HIS A 499 -17.57 -56.51 16.08
CA HIS A 499 -16.99 -57.85 15.95
C HIS A 499 -15.46 -57.83 16.10
N PHE A 500 -14.80 -56.85 15.50
CA PHE A 500 -13.37 -56.63 15.70
C PHE A 500 -13.03 -56.37 17.17
N ALA A 501 -13.74 -55.45 17.83
CA ALA A 501 -13.52 -55.13 19.24
C ALA A 501 -13.71 -56.37 20.14
N LYS A 502 -14.72 -57.20 19.86
CA LYS A 502 -14.96 -58.48 20.54
C LYS A 502 -13.79 -59.45 20.38
N SER A 503 -13.21 -59.53 19.18
CA SER A 503 -12.04 -60.38 18.91
C SER A 503 -10.76 -59.95 19.64
N LYS A 504 -10.72 -58.70 20.13
CA LYS A 504 -9.59 -58.10 20.84
C LYS A 504 -9.82 -57.98 22.36
N ASN A 505 -10.85 -58.63 22.92
CA ASN A 505 -11.24 -58.55 24.33
C ASN A 505 -11.49 -57.12 24.83
N ILE A 506 -12.06 -56.27 23.97
CA ILE A 506 -12.45 -54.90 24.30
C ILE A 506 -13.87 -54.92 24.87
N ASN A 507 -14.15 -54.08 25.87
CA ASN A 507 -15.45 -54.01 26.53
C ASN A 507 -16.35 -52.92 25.93
N ASN A 508 -15.79 -51.77 25.54
CA ASN A 508 -16.56 -50.65 24.99
C ASN A 508 -15.92 -50.02 23.76
N ILE A 509 -16.77 -49.47 22.90
CA ILE A 509 -16.40 -48.56 21.82
C ILE A 509 -16.79 -47.14 22.26
N LYS A 510 -15.81 -46.25 22.37
CA LYS A 510 -15.98 -44.85 22.77
C LYS A 510 -15.84 -43.96 21.55
N ILE A 511 -16.90 -43.28 21.13
CA ILE A 511 -16.90 -42.42 19.95
C ILE A 511 -16.89 -40.96 20.39
N ASP A 512 -15.80 -40.26 20.07
CA ASP A 512 -15.70 -38.82 20.27
C ASP A 512 -16.68 -38.10 19.34
N PHE A 513 -17.49 -37.20 19.90
CA PHE A 513 -18.39 -36.33 19.16
C PHE A 513 -18.13 -34.86 19.49
N ALA A 514 -17.83 -34.07 18.46
CA ALA A 514 -17.73 -32.62 18.53
C ALA A 514 -18.82 -31.99 17.66
N HIS A 515 -19.70 -31.19 18.26
CA HIS A 515 -20.85 -30.64 17.56
C HIS A 515 -20.41 -29.58 16.54
N SER A 516 -20.81 -29.73 15.27
CA SER A 516 -20.49 -28.79 14.18
C SER A 516 -21.71 -28.09 13.57
N GLY A 517 -22.91 -28.34 14.09
CA GLY A 517 -24.19 -27.85 13.55
C GLY A 517 -24.65 -28.59 12.29
N LYS A 518 -23.72 -29.14 11.49
CA LYS A 518 -24.03 -29.92 10.28
C LYS A 518 -24.01 -31.44 10.55
N ASN A 519 -23.36 -31.91 11.61
CA ASN A 519 -23.23 -33.34 11.94
C ASN A 519 -24.41 -33.93 12.75
N ILE A 520 -25.61 -33.38 12.59
CA ILE A 520 -26.85 -33.86 13.22
C ILE A 520 -27.14 -35.33 12.86
N PRO A 521 -26.93 -35.80 11.60
CA PRO A 521 -27.20 -37.20 11.25
C PRO A 521 -26.44 -38.23 12.09
N ILE A 522 -25.13 -38.03 12.32
CA ILE A 522 -24.37 -38.96 13.17
C ILE A 522 -24.74 -38.82 14.65
N PHE A 523 -25.03 -37.60 15.13
CA PHE A 523 -25.52 -37.40 16.50
C PHE A 523 -26.80 -38.19 16.75
N ASN A 524 -27.78 -38.09 15.85
CA ASN A 524 -29.04 -38.81 15.93
C ASN A 524 -28.82 -40.32 15.83
N PHE A 525 -27.92 -40.78 14.96
CA PHE A 525 -27.55 -42.19 14.87
C PHE A 525 -27.02 -42.70 16.22
N LEU A 526 -26.03 -42.02 16.81
CA LEU A 526 -25.42 -42.41 18.09
C LEU A 526 -26.41 -42.38 19.26
N LYS A 527 -27.26 -41.33 19.34
CA LYS A 527 -28.33 -41.20 20.34
C LYS A 527 -29.34 -42.35 20.31
N ASN A 528 -29.60 -42.93 19.14
CA ASN A 528 -30.59 -43.98 18.94
C ASN A 528 -30.06 -45.40 19.19
N ILE A 529 -28.78 -45.55 19.52
CA ILE A 529 -28.20 -46.85 19.90
C ILE A 529 -28.68 -47.22 21.30
N LYS A 530 -29.16 -48.46 21.47
CA LYS A 530 -29.65 -48.95 22.77
C LYS A 530 -28.51 -48.98 23.80
N ASN A 531 -28.84 -48.65 25.06
CA ASN A 531 -27.94 -48.70 26.22
C ASN A 531 -26.63 -47.89 26.08
N GLN A 532 -26.59 -46.89 25.20
CA GLN A 532 -25.46 -45.98 25.08
C GLN A 532 -25.37 -45.02 26.28
N ASN A 533 -24.15 -44.74 26.74
CA ASN A 533 -23.88 -43.78 27.81
C ASN A 533 -23.14 -42.55 27.26
N GLU A 534 -23.54 -41.36 27.71
CA GLU A 534 -22.90 -40.08 27.34
C GLU A 534 -22.05 -39.55 28.49
N SER A 535 -20.84 -39.10 28.18
CA SER A 535 -20.01 -38.34 29.12
C SER A 535 -19.42 -37.11 28.43
N PHE A 536 -19.18 -36.04 29.19
CA PHE A 536 -18.62 -34.79 28.66
C PHE A 536 -17.16 -34.64 29.11
N LYS A 537 -16.26 -34.43 28.14
CA LYS A 537 -14.83 -34.20 28.39
C LYS A 537 -14.25 -33.31 27.28
N ASP A 538 -13.45 -32.31 27.65
CA ASP A 538 -12.72 -31.43 26.72
C ASP A 538 -13.58 -30.83 25.58
N ASN A 539 -14.76 -30.28 25.92
CA ASN A 539 -15.76 -29.74 24.97
C ASN A 539 -16.30 -30.76 23.93
N LYS A 540 -16.15 -32.07 24.17
CA LYS A 540 -16.72 -33.15 23.36
C LYS A 540 -17.71 -33.99 24.17
N ILE A 541 -18.66 -34.59 23.47
CA ILE A 541 -19.52 -35.67 23.99
C ILE A 541 -18.85 -36.98 23.62
N ILE A 542 -18.62 -37.85 24.58
CA ILE A 542 -18.12 -39.21 24.33
C ILE A 542 -19.29 -40.17 24.46
N PHE A 543 -19.65 -40.81 23.34
CA PHE A 543 -20.65 -41.88 23.30
C PHE A 543 -19.98 -43.22 23.58
N SER A 544 -20.32 -43.84 24.71
CA SER A 544 -19.78 -45.15 25.11
C SER A 544 -20.81 -46.24 24.82
N ILE A 545 -20.46 -47.17 23.95
CA ILE A 545 -21.32 -48.27 23.47
C ILE A 545 -20.66 -49.58 23.86
N SER A 546 -21.41 -50.48 24.51
CA SER A 546 -20.88 -51.81 24.85
C SER A 546 -20.62 -52.61 23.57
N VAL A 547 -19.60 -53.48 23.57
CA VAL A 547 -19.31 -54.32 22.41
C VAL A 547 -20.48 -55.24 22.05
N ASP A 548 -21.24 -55.73 23.03
CA ASP A 548 -22.43 -56.54 22.77
C ASP A 548 -23.56 -55.73 22.12
N ASP A 549 -23.78 -54.47 22.50
CA ASP A 549 -24.75 -53.59 21.83
C ASP A 549 -24.30 -53.23 20.40
N ALA A 550 -23.00 -52.99 20.18
CA ALA A 550 -22.45 -52.73 18.86
C ALA A 550 -22.59 -53.94 17.93
N VAL A 551 -22.34 -55.17 18.40
CA VAL A 551 -22.50 -56.41 17.62
C VAL A 551 -23.96 -56.71 17.28
N ASN A 552 -24.90 -56.32 18.15
CA ASN A 552 -26.32 -56.59 17.94
C ASN A 552 -27.08 -55.44 17.25
N ILE A 553 -26.39 -54.37 16.84
CA ILE A 553 -27.03 -53.24 16.17
C ILE A 553 -27.62 -53.68 14.81
N CYS A 554 -28.89 -53.36 14.59
CA CYS A 554 -29.63 -53.73 13.38
C CYS A 554 -30.33 -52.50 12.81
N PHE A 555 -30.32 -52.38 11.48
CA PHE A 555 -31.03 -51.33 10.77
C PHE A 555 -32.55 -51.57 10.84
N ASN A 556 -33.32 -50.57 11.27
CA ASN A 556 -34.78 -50.62 11.29
C ASN A 556 -35.38 -49.48 10.45
N SER A 557 -35.96 -49.82 9.29
CA SER A 557 -36.57 -48.91 8.32
C SER A 557 -37.71 -48.06 8.92
N LYS A 558 -38.47 -48.58 9.91
CA LYS A 558 -39.65 -47.92 10.48
C LYS A 558 -39.31 -46.69 11.33
N GLN A 559 -38.10 -46.61 11.91
CA GLN A 559 -37.66 -45.47 12.72
C GLN A 559 -37.27 -44.24 11.88
N LEU A 560 -36.87 -44.40 10.62
CA LEU A 560 -36.42 -43.31 9.74
C LEU A 560 -37.56 -42.38 9.30
N SER A 561 -38.79 -42.90 9.16
CA SER A 561 -39.97 -42.10 8.77
C SER A 561 -40.23 -40.91 9.71
N LYS A 562 -39.91 -41.04 11.01
CA LYS A 562 -40.08 -39.96 12.00
C LYS A 562 -38.95 -38.92 12.00
N ILE A 563 -37.80 -39.23 11.41
CA ILE A 563 -36.60 -38.37 11.45
C ILE A 563 -36.59 -37.38 10.27
N PHE A 564 -37.17 -37.75 9.12
CA PHE A 564 -37.23 -36.87 7.94
C PHE A 564 -38.36 -35.84 7.95
N ASP A 565 -39.33 -35.95 8.88
CA ASP A 565 -40.46 -35.02 9.02
C ASP A 565 -40.20 -33.85 10.00
N GLN A 566 -39.02 -33.77 10.63
CA GLN A 566 -38.70 -32.67 11.54
C GLN A 566 -38.07 -31.49 10.79
N LYS A 567 -38.77 -30.35 10.77
CA LYS A 567 -38.21 -29.06 10.34
C LYS A 567 -36.92 -28.76 11.10
N PRO A 568 -35.86 -28.28 10.43
CA PRO A 568 -34.59 -28.00 11.08
C PRO A 568 -34.77 -26.98 12.19
N ILE A 569 -34.27 -27.32 13.38
CA ILE A 569 -34.26 -26.48 14.57
C ILE A 569 -33.39 -25.26 14.26
N THR A 570 -34.05 -24.14 13.95
CA THR A 570 -33.46 -22.83 13.71
C THR A 570 -33.32 -22.13 15.06
N LYS A 571 -32.20 -22.32 15.75
CA LYS A 571 -31.64 -21.39 16.77
C LYS A 571 -30.41 -22.02 17.43
N LEU A 572 -29.25 -21.71 16.87
CA LEU A 572 -27.90 -21.62 17.46
C LEU A 572 -26.88 -21.80 16.33
N ALA A 573 -26.71 -20.75 15.53
CA ALA A 573 -25.73 -20.71 14.45
C ALA A 573 -24.33 -20.48 15.03
N VAL A 574 -23.51 -21.52 15.03
CA VAL A 574 -22.04 -21.40 15.14
C VAL A 574 -21.50 -21.39 13.71
N LYS A 575 -20.72 -20.35 13.36
CA LYS A 575 -20.21 -20.07 12.01
C LYS A 575 -19.36 -21.23 11.48
N THR A 576 -19.87 -21.97 10.50
CA THR A 576 -19.07 -22.86 9.63
C THR A 576 -18.75 -22.16 8.31
N ASN A 577 -17.58 -22.48 7.71
CA ASN A 577 -17.00 -22.06 6.41
C ASN A 577 -17.95 -21.86 5.20
N ASN A 578 -18.96 -21.01 5.32
CA ASN A 578 -19.75 -20.53 4.20
C ASN A 578 -19.07 -19.26 3.65
N ARG A 579 -19.13 -19.05 2.33
CA ARG A 579 -18.69 -17.77 1.74
C ARG A 579 -19.45 -16.64 2.41
N THR A 580 -18.74 -15.60 2.80
CA THR A 580 -19.38 -14.45 3.46
C THR A 580 -20.13 -13.61 2.42
N GLU A 581 -21.17 -12.91 2.84
CA GLU A 581 -21.86 -11.95 1.98
C GLU A 581 -20.89 -10.89 1.43
N LYS A 582 -19.91 -10.48 2.25
CA LYS A 582 -18.82 -9.58 1.83
C LYS A 582 -18.01 -10.18 0.66
N GLU A 583 -17.60 -11.43 0.77
CA GLU A 583 -16.83 -12.15 -0.25
C GLU A 583 -17.62 -12.26 -1.56
N ILE A 584 -18.90 -12.65 -1.52
CA ILE A 584 -19.77 -12.74 -2.70
C ILE A 584 -19.91 -11.37 -3.37
N ASN A 585 -20.15 -10.32 -2.58
CA ASN A 585 -20.25 -8.96 -3.08
C ASN A 585 -18.93 -8.44 -3.68
N ALA A 586 -17.78 -8.80 -3.11
CA ALA A 586 -16.47 -8.43 -3.62
C ALA A 586 -16.20 -9.09 -4.98
N ILE A 587 -16.38 -10.42 -5.09
CA ILE A 587 -16.20 -11.16 -6.36
C ILE A 587 -17.08 -10.57 -7.46
N LYS A 588 -18.35 -10.29 -7.13
CA LYS A 588 -19.28 -9.64 -8.03
C LYS A 588 -18.78 -8.25 -8.45
N ALA A 589 -18.35 -7.43 -7.49
CA ALA A 589 -17.84 -6.09 -7.78
C ALA A 589 -16.60 -6.12 -8.67
N PHE A 590 -15.71 -7.11 -8.51
CA PHE A 590 -14.53 -7.27 -9.36
C PHE A 590 -14.94 -7.62 -10.79
N ALA A 591 -15.87 -8.56 -10.96
CA ALA A 591 -16.39 -8.92 -12.28
C ALA A 591 -17.11 -7.75 -12.97
N GLU A 592 -17.96 -7.01 -12.24
CA GLU A 592 -18.82 -5.97 -12.81
C GLU A 592 -18.12 -4.60 -12.99
N LYS A 593 -17.06 -4.29 -12.22
CA LYS A 593 -16.49 -2.93 -12.13
C LYS A 593 -14.99 -2.81 -12.35
N ILE A 594 -14.28 -3.93 -12.58
CA ILE A 594 -12.84 -3.91 -12.79
C ILE A 594 -12.56 -4.51 -14.17
N ASN A 595 -12.61 -3.66 -15.19
CA ASN A 595 -12.46 -3.98 -16.61
C ASN A 595 -11.33 -3.20 -17.30
N SER A 596 -10.61 -2.33 -16.58
CA SER A 596 -9.48 -1.56 -17.09
C SER A 596 -8.42 -1.28 -16.02
N ILE A 597 -7.22 -0.91 -16.46
CA ILE A 597 -6.11 -0.51 -15.59
C ILE A 597 -6.51 0.68 -14.70
N ASP A 598 -7.23 1.64 -15.27
CA ASP A 598 -7.77 2.80 -14.55
C ASP A 598 -8.73 2.39 -13.43
N GLU A 599 -9.58 1.40 -13.66
CA GLU A 599 -10.51 0.90 -12.65
C GLU A 599 -9.80 0.13 -11.54
N VAL A 600 -8.74 -0.64 -11.87
CA VAL A 600 -7.88 -1.27 -10.86
C VAL A 600 -7.19 -0.21 -10.01
N ASN A 601 -6.61 0.81 -10.63
CA ASN A 601 -5.97 1.92 -9.94
C ASN A 601 -6.97 2.67 -9.07
N LYS A 602 -8.15 3.03 -9.60
CA LYS A 602 -9.24 3.63 -8.84
C LYS A 602 -9.65 2.73 -7.67
N PHE A 603 -9.75 1.42 -7.88
CA PHE A 603 -10.12 0.46 -6.83
C PHE A 603 -9.09 0.39 -5.70
N ILE A 604 -7.79 0.37 -6.04
CA ILE A 604 -6.69 0.36 -5.07
C ILE A 604 -6.58 1.69 -4.34
N ILE A 605 -6.65 2.81 -5.07
CA ILE A 605 -6.71 4.15 -4.47
C ILE A 605 -7.90 4.25 -3.53
N ASN A 606 -9.06 3.71 -3.95
CA ASN A 606 -10.30 3.66 -3.16
C ASN A 606 -10.20 2.82 -1.87
N SER A 607 -9.19 1.96 -1.78
CA SER A 607 -9.03 0.97 -0.71
C SER A 607 -7.79 1.19 0.16
N GLY A 608 -6.77 1.88 -0.36
CA GLY A 608 -5.44 2.05 0.25
C GLY A 608 -5.09 3.48 0.64
N SER A 609 -5.96 4.45 0.40
CA SER A 609 -5.77 5.80 0.94
C SER A 609 -5.94 5.81 2.45
N ARG A 610 -5.34 6.80 3.15
CA ARG A 610 -5.80 7.16 4.49
C ARG A 610 -7.31 7.34 4.39
N LYS A 611 -8.07 6.41 4.98
CA LYS A 611 -9.51 6.60 5.13
C LYS A 611 -9.69 7.91 5.87
N ARG A 612 -10.81 8.56 5.58
CA ARG A 612 -11.37 9.68 6.34
C ARG A 612 -11.63 9.25 7.80
N GLU A 613 -10.58 8.94 8.54
CA GLU A 613 -10.57 8.59 9.95
C GLU A 613 -10.32 9.89 10.75
N ASN A 614 -10.90 9.98 11.95
CA ASN A 614 -10.96 11.19 12.78
C ASN A 614 -11.87 12.34 12.31
N THR A 615 -12.95 12.04 11.57
CA THR A 615 -14.05 13.02 11.42
C THR A 615 -15.37 12.44 11.94
N PHE A 616 -15.88 12.96 13.06
CA PHE A 616 -17.23 12.69 13.58
C PHE A 616 -18.35 13.21 12.64
N ILE A 617 -17.98 13.75 11.48
CA ILE A 617 -18.86 14.43 10.52
C ILE A 617 -19.15 13.43 9.39
N LYS A 618 -20.34 13.46 8.77
CA LYS A 618 -20.68 12.59 7.62
C LYS A 618 -20.04 13.12 6.33
N TYR A 619 -19.54 12.25 5.46
CA TYR A 619 -18.98 12.66 4.16
C TYR A 619 -20.03 13.32 3.28
N VAL A 620 -19.71 14.50 2.74
CA VAL A 620 -20.56 15.27 1.82
C VAL A 620 -19.77 15.52 0.54
N LYS A 621 -20.23 15.03 -0.61
CA LYS A 621 -19.55 15.19 -1.91
C LYS A 621 -19.55 16.66 -2.39
N PRO A 622 -18.51 17.11 -3.12
CA PRO A 622 -18.56 18.36 -3.88
C PRO A 622 -19.80 18.43 -4.79
N ARG A 623 -20.49 19.57 -4.76
CA ARG A 623 -21.76 19.83 -5.46
C ARG A 623 -21.56 20.61 -6.76
N ASN A 624 -20.48 21.39 -6.86
CA ASN A 624 -20.19 22.24 -8.01
C ASN A 624 -18.72 22.15 -8.45
N ASN A 625 -18.41 22.68 -9.64
CA ASN A 625 -17.07 22.59 -10.24
C ASN A 625 -15.98 23.24 -9.37
N ILE A 626 -16.28 24.37 -8.71
CA ILE A 626 -15.31 25.03 -7.82
C ILE A 626 -15.02 24.15 -6.60
N GLU A 627 -16.05 23.57 -5.97
CA GLU A 627 -15.90 22.62 -4.86
C GLU A 627 -15.09 21.38 -5.28
N LYS A 628 -15.26 20.89 -6.51
CA LYS A 628 -14.50 19.74 -7.03
C LYS A 628 -13.03 20.08 -7.24
N LEU A 629 -12.74 21.24 -7.84
CA LEU A 629 -11.39 21.73 -8.08
C LEU A 629 -10.63 21.95 -6.75
N VAL A 630 -11.30 22.51 -5.74
CA VAL A 630 -10.73 22.69 -4.40
C VAL A 630 -10.48 21.34 -3.72
N ALA A 631 -11.43 20.40 -3.84
CA ALA A 631 -11.28 19.04 -3.30
C ALA A 631 -10.09 18.29 -3.94
N GLU A 632 -9.95 18.32 -5.27
CA GLU A 632 -8.85 17.67 -5.99
C GLU A 632 -7.48 18.23 -5.58
N ASN A 633 -7.39 19.55 -5.40
CA ASN A 633 -6.17 20.18 -4.90
C ASN A 633 -5.84 19.78 -3.46
N TRP A 634 -6.84 19.67 -2.56
CA TRP A 634 -6.61 19.15 -1.21
C TRP A 634 -6.20 17.67 -1.22
N GLN A 635 -6.85 16.86 -2.05
CA GLN A 635 -6.59 15.41 -2.17
C GLN A 635 -5.15 15.17 -2.62
N ASN A 636 -4.70 15.90 -3.65
CA ASN A 636 -3.35 15.82 -4.19
C ASN A 636 -2.29 16.31 -3.19
N LEU A 637 -2.63 17.30 -2.36
CA LEU A 637 -1.68 17.91 -1.43
C LEU A 637 -1.55 17.13 -0.12
N LEU A 638 -2.66 16.56 0.37
CA LEU A 638 -2.71 15.81 1.62
C LEU A 638 -2.55 14.29 1.42
N SER A 639 -2.57 13.83 0.16
CA SER A 639 -2.59 12.41 -0.21
C SER A 639 -3.76 11.65 0.43
N ILE A 640 -4.97 12.24 0.38
CA ILE A 640 -6.22 11.69 0.94
C ILE A 640 -7.21 11.41 -0.18
N GLU A 641 -7.87 10.25 -0.17
CA GLU A 641 -8.74 9.77 -1.26
C GLU A 641 -9.94 10.63 -1.57
N LYS A 642 -10.62 11.08 -0.50
CA LYS A 642 -11.98 11.65 -0.53
C LYS A 642 -12.06 12.66 0.57
N ILE A 643 -12.05 13.91 0.18
CA ILE A 643 -12.25 15.03 1.08
C ILE A 643 -13.68 15.50 0.89
N GLY A 644 -14.45 15.41 1.98
CA GLY A 644 -15.83 15.89 2.05
C GLY A 644 -15.88 17.40 2.24
N LEU A 645 -16.99 18.00 1.83
CA LEU A 645 -17.20 19.45 1.93
C LEU A 645 -17.05 20.02 3.34
N LEU A 646 -17.29 19.19 4.35
CA LEU A 646 -17.28 19.54 5.77
C LEU A 646 -16.01 19.04 6.50
N ASP A 647 -15.06 18.46 5.78
CA ASP A 647 -13.81 17.99 6.38
C ASP A 647 -12.92 19.17 6.74
N ASP A 648 -12.42 19.16 7.97
CA ASP A 648 -11.55 20.21 8.49
C ASP A 648 -10.11 19.94 8.02
N PHE A 649 -9.55 20.89 7.25
CA PHE A 649 -8.21 20.83 6.64
C PHE A 649 -7.14 20.38 7.64
N PHE A 650 -7.18 20.90 8.88
CA PHE A 650 -6.19 20.60 9.90
C PHE A 650 -6.46 19.25 10.57
N LYS A 651 -7.73 18.88 10.77
CA LYS A 651 -8.08 17.57 11.37
C LYS A 651 -7.71 16.39 10.48
N ILE A 652 -7.69 16.59 9.17
CA ILE A 652 -7.33 15.54 8.20
C ILE A 652 -5.82 15.52 7.87
N GLY A 653 -5.00 16.31 8.56
CA GLY A 653 -3.54 16.26 8.44
C GLY A 653 -2.91 17.37 7.60
N GLY A 654 -3.64 18.44 7.29
CA GLY A 654 -3.09 19.67 6.75
C GLY A 654 -2.26 20.44 7.80
N ASP A 655 -1.18 21.07 7.35
CA ASP A 655 -0.32 21.93 8.17
C ASP A 655 -0.13 23.31 7.52
N SER A 656 0.73 24.14 8.11
CA SER A 656 0.95 25.50 7.65
C SER A 656 1.63 25.60 6.28
N ILE A 657 2.53 24.68 5.98
CA ILE A 657 3.21 24.65 4.68
C ILE A 657 2.22 24.20 3.60
N LEU A 658 1.43 23.17 3.92
CA LEU A 658 0.41 22.65 3.00
C LEU A 658 -0.70 23.69 2.78
N GLY A 659 -1.14 24.44 3.80
CA GLY A 659 -2.14 25.47 3.57
C GLY A 659 -1.63 26.64 2.71
N ILE A 660 -0.36 27.06 2.85
CA ILE A 660 0.24 28.08 1.96
C ILE A 660 0.36 27.58 0.52
N GLN A 661 0.84 26.34 0.34
CA GLN A 661 0.92 25.68 -0.97
C GLN A 661 -0.47 25.55 -1.61
N LEU A 662 -1.48 25.23 -0.81
CA LEU A 662 -2.86 25.14 -1.26
C LEU A 662 -3.40 26.50 -1.71
N SER A 663 -3.23 27.57 -0.93
CA SER A 663 -3.69 28.91 -1.33
C SER A 663 -3.02 29.39 -2.62
N SER A 664 -1.72 29.10 -2.78
CA SER A 664 -0.97 29.42 -4.00
C SER A 664 -1.50 28.63 -5.21
N ARG A 665 -1.69 27.31 -5.07
CA ARG A 665 -2.24 26.45 -6.13
C ARG A 665 -3.66 26.81 -6.54
N LEU A 666 -4.51 27.18 -5.58
CA LEU A 666 -5.88 27.62 -5.89
C LEU A 666 -5.87 28.99 -6.60
N SER A 667 -5.00 29.91 -6.15
CA SER A 667 -4.89 31.22 -6.79
C SER A 667 -4.33 31.13 -8.21
N SER A 668 -3.36 30.25 -8.49
CA SER A 668 -2.78 30.07 -9.83
C SER A 668 -3.77 29.50 -10.86
N ILE A 669 -4.81 28.79 -10.43
CA ILE A 669 -5.88 28.28 -11.29
C ILE A 669 -7.11 29.20 -11.32
N GLY A 670 -6.96 30.47 -10.91
CA GLY A 670 -8.01 31.49 -10.96
C GLY A 670 -9.04 31.42 -9.84
N LEU A 671 -8.77 30.66 -8.76
CA LEU A 671 -9.59 30.62 -7.55
C LEU A 671 -8.96 31.46 -6.44
N PRO A 672 -9.43 32.69 -6.20
CA PRO A 672 -8.83 33.58 -5.21
C PRO A 672 -8.98 33.08 -3.79
N CYS A 673 -7.87 32.59 -3.23
CA CYS A 673 -7.83 31.99 -1.92
C CYS A 673 -6.61 32.50 -1.17
N SER A 674 -6.83 33.16 -0.03
CA SER A 674 -5.76 33.53 0.90
C SER A 674 -5.44 32.38 1.87
N PRO A 675 -4.26 32.38 2.51
CA PRO A 675 -3.98 31.51 3.65
C PRO A 675 -5.02 31.65 4.79
N LYS A 676 -5.55 32.86 5.02
CA LYS A 676 -6.58 33.15 6.03
C LYS A 676 -7.93 32.52 5.71
N ASP A 677 -8.28 32.45 4.43
CA ASP A 677 -9.52 31.79 4.00
C ASP A 677 -9.52 30.31 4.42
N ILE A 678 -8.39 29.61 4.27
CA ILE A 678 -8.25 28.20 4.64
C ILE A 678 -8.50 27.99 6.14
N ILE A 679 -8.11 28.94 6.99
CA ILE A 679 -8.24 28.85 8.46
C ILE A 679 -9.61 29.23 8.97
N ASN A 680 -10.21 30.26 8.39
CA ASN A 680 -11.53 30.72 8.82
C ASN A 680 -12.60 29.77 8.30
N ALA A 681 -12.43 29.29 7.07
CA ALA A 681 -13.35 28.34 6.49
C ALA A 681 -13.15 26.93 7.06
N LYS A 682 -11.90 26.50 7.24
CA LYS A 682 -11.45 25.14 7.62
C LYS A 682 -11.95 24.00 6.73
N THR A 683 -12.96 24.21 5.92
CA THR A 683 -13.75 23.22 5.20
C THR A 683 -13.98 23.71 3.78
N ILE A 684 -14.07 22.81 2.81
CA ILE A 684 -14.27 23.18 1.40
C ILE A 684 -15.54 23.99 1.22
N GLU A 685 -16.64 23.65 1.91
CA GLU A 685 -17.90 24.40 1.80
C GLU A 685 -17.73 25.88 2.14
N LYS A 686 -17.15 26.16 3.32
CA LYS A 686 -16.91 27.53 3.75
C LYS A 686 -15.84 28.21 2.90
N LEU A 687 -14.85 27.44 2.40
CA LEU A 687 -13.75 27.97 1.61
C LEU A 687 -14.25 28.44 0.26
N VAL A 688 -15.15 27.70 -0.37
CA VAL A 688 -15.79 28.09 -1.63
C VAL A 688 -16.68 29.32 -1.45
N VAL A 689 -17.31 29.51 -0.28
CA VAL A 689 -18.03 30.76 0.03
C VAL A 689 -17.06 31.94 0.10
N CYS A 690 -15.91 31.78 0.75
CA CYS A 690 -14.86 32.80 0.76
C CYS A 690 -14.34 33.08 -0.66
N ILE A 691 -14.03 32.03 -1.45
CA ILE A 691 -13.57 32.17 -2.84
C ILE A 691 -14.61 32.93 -3.69
N LYS A 692 -15.90 32.62 -3.58
CA LYS A 692 -16.96 33.32 -4.33
C LYS A 692 -17.10 34.79 -3.88
N LYS A 693 -17.02 35.05 -2.57
CA LYS A 693 -17.03 36.42 -2.05
C LYS A 693 -15.81 37.19 -2.54
N ASN A 694 -14.64 36.58 -2.50
CA ASN A 694 -13.41 37.16 -2.99
C ASN A 694 -13.50 37.39 -4.50
N GLN A 695 -14.02 36.44 -5.31
CA GLN A 695 -14.27 36.63 -6.75
C GLN A 695 -15.13 37.88 -7.03
N SER A 696 -16.17 38.14 -6.22
CA SER A 696 -17.00 39.35 -6.35
C SER A 696 -16.29 40.64 -5.92
N VAL A 697 -15.31 40.56 -5.00
CA VAL A 697 -14.42 41.68 -4.63
C VAL A 697 -13.32 41.86 -5.68
N LEU A 698 -12.97 40.80 -6.40
CA LEU A 698 -11.89 40.73 -7.38
C LEU A 698 -12.20 41.28 -8.75
N GLU A 699 -13.48 41.34 -9.11
CA GLU A 699 -13.93 42.19 -10.22
C GLU A 699 -13.63 43.68 -9.96
N LYS A 700 -13.20 44.06 -8.73
CA LYS A 700 -12.89 45.44 -8.38
C LYS A 700 -11.42 45.80 -8.18
N THR A 701 -10.44 44.91 -7.92
CA THR A 701 -9.06 45.43 -7.68
C THR A 701 -7.81 44.50 -7.74
N LEU A 702 -7.78 43.26 -7.21
CA LEU A 702 -6.48 42.65 -6.79
C LEU A 702 -5.79 41.60 -7.72
N ILE A 703 -6.51 40.84 -8.56
CA ILE A 703 -5.93 39.75 -9.40
C ILE A 703 -5.53 40.22 -10.80
N LYS A 704 -5.96 41.42 -11.20
CA LYS A 704 -5.64 41.99 -12.51
C LYS A 704 -4.12 42.15 -12.67
N ASP A 705 -3.41 42.54 -11.61
CA ASP A 705 -1.97 42.79 -11.66
C ASP A 705 -1.17 41.48 -11.82
N LEU A 706 -1.49 40.44 -11.03
CA LEU A 706 -0.86 39.11 -11.12
C LEU A 706 -1.07 38.41 -12.47
N HIS A 707 -2.29 38.45 -13.04
CA HIS A 707 -2.57 37.80 -14.34
C HIS A 707 -2.13 38.63 -15.55
N SER A 708 -1.95 39.95 -15.39
CA SER A 708 -1.44 40.81 -16.46
C SER A 708 0.06 40.69 -16.67
N MET A 709 0.79 40.05 -15.74
CA MET A 709 2.24 39.90 -15.76
C MET A 709 2.64 38.42 -15.87
N GLN A 710 2.32 37.77 -17.00
CA GLN A 710 3.02 36.51 -17.32
C GLN A 710 4.47 36.84 -17.66
N VAL A 711 5.41 36.30 -16.88
CA VAL A 711 6.84 36.54 -17.06
C VAL A 711 7.37 35.62 -18.17
N GLY A 712 7.81 36.21 -19.28
CA GLY A 712 8.59 35.53 -20.32
C GLY A 712 10.10 35.68 -20.08
N HIS A 713 10.89 34.80 -20.68
CA HIS A 713 12.35 34.95 -20.66
C HIS A 713 12.80 36.13 -21.52
N ASP A 714 13.73 36.94 -21.01
CA ASP A 714 14.38 38.01 -21.77
C ASP A 714 15.87 37.71 -21.95
N ASP A 715 16.19 37.00 -23.04
CA ASP A 715 17.56 36.65 -23.42
C ASP A 715 18.47 37.89 -23.56
N GLY A 716 17.91 39.04 -23.96
CA GLY A 716 18.65 40.25 -24.34
C GLY A 716 19.30 41.00 -23.18
N ALA A 717 18.85 40.74 -21.94
CA ALA A 717 19.27 41.47 -20.75
C ALA A 717 19.85 40.55 -19.65
N SER A 718 20.24 39.32 -20.01
CA SER A 718 20.66 38.26 -19.08
C SER A 718 21.73 38.69 -18.06
N PHE A 719 22.63 39.61 -18.40
CA PHE A 719 23.72 40.07 -17.51
C PHE A 719 23.50 41.44 -16.87
N ASP A 720 22.34 42.06 -17.09
CA ASP A 720 22.05 43.37 -16.54
C ASP A 720 21.78 43.29 -15.03
N PRO A 721 22.19 44.29 -14.24
CA PRO A 721 21.86 44.37 -12.82
C PRO A 721 20.36 44.31 -12.58
N PHE A 722 19.93 43.47 -11.64
CA PHE A 722 18.53 43.30 -11.27
C PHE A 722 18.33 43.35 -9.75
N PRO A 723 17.09 43.56 -9.26
CA PRO A 723 16.83 43.73 -7.84
C PRO A 723 17.24 42.52 -6.98
N MET A 724 17.73 42.80 -5.77
CA MET A 724 17.89 41.78 -4.72
C MET A 724 16.57 41.53 -4.00
N SER A 725 16.35 40.30 -3.53
CA SER A 725 15.31 40.02 -2.55
C SER A 725 15.62 40.72 -1.22
N ASP A 726 14.60 40.93 -0.37
CA ASP A 726 14.81 41.62 0.89
C ASP A 726 15.74 40.86 1.85
N ILE A 727 15.71 39.52 1.79
CA ILE A 727 16.60 38.68 2.60
C ILE A 727 18.05 38.74 2.09
N GLN A 728 18.27 38.77 0.77
CA GLN A 728 19.61 38.95 0.20
C GLN A 728 20.20 40.31 0.61
N LYS A 729 19.38 41.37 0.64
CA LYS A 729 19.79 42.69 1.17
C LYS A 729 20.18 42.59 2.65
N ALA A 730 19.41 41.86 3.45
CA ALA A 730 19.73 41.65 4.86
C ALA A 730 21.06 40.89 5.05
N TYR A 731 21.29 39.82 4.29
CA TYR A 731 22.55 39.06 4.36
C TYR A 731 23.75 39.88 3.89
N LEU A 732 23.58 40.73 2.87
CA LEU A 732 24.65 41.58 2.35
C LEU A 732 25.05 42.71 3.30
N ILE A 733 24.06 43.33 3.95
CA ILE A 733 24.29 44.44 4.87
C ILE A 733 24.71 43.90 6.25
N GLY A 734 24.00 42.89 6.75
CA GLY A 734 24.15 42.35 8.11
C GLY A 734 25.46 41.62 8.36
N ARG A 735 26.17 41.20 7.32
CA ARG A 735 27.53 40.63 7.43
C ARG A 735 28.61 41.65 7.82
N GLY A 736 28.32 42.95 7.73
CA GLY A 736 29.27 44.02 8.01
C GLY A 736 29.65 44.13 9.49
N ALA A 737 30.84 44.68 9.77
CA ALA A 737 31.37 44.86 11.12
C ALA A 737 30.53 45.82 12.00
N SER A 738 29.72 46.68 11.38
CA SER A 738 28.95 47.70 12.07
C SER A 738 27.64 47.20 12.67
N PHE A 739 27.28 45.92 12.50
CA PHE A 739 26.06 45.33 13.05
C PHE A 739 26.39 44.38 14.20
N GLU A 740 25.51 44.29 15.21
CA GLU A 740 25.66 43.28 16.25
C GLU A 740 25.63 41.88 15.64
N ILE A 741 26.49 40.98 16.15
CA ILE A 741 26.66 39.63 15.58
C ILE A 741 26.95 39.69 14.05
N GLY A 742 27.70 40.74 13.64
CA GLY A 742 28.21 40.94 12.29
C GLY A 742 29.56 40.25 12.07
N ASN A 743 30.31 40.66 11.03
CA ASN A 743 31.56 40.03 10.56
C ASN A 743 31.45 38.54 10.21
N ILE A 744 30.24 38.07 9.93
CA ILE A 744 29.97 36.70 9.49
C ILE A 744 29.03 36.73 8.29
N ALA A 745 29.15 35.73 7.42
CA ALA A 745 28.17 35.50 6.37
C ALA A 745 27.09 34.54 6.87
N ASN A 746 25.88 34.65 6.32
CA ASN A 746 24.94 33.55 6.43
C ASN A 746 25.49 32.40 5.60
N HIS A 747 25.85 31.31 6.27
CA HIS A 747 26.78 30.34 5.71
C HIS A 747 26.34 28.91 6.03
N SER A 748 26.61 27.99 5.10
CA SER A 748 26.50 26.57 5.33
C SER A 748 27.80 25.87 5.01
N TYR A 749 28.29 25.10 5.98
CA TYR A 749 29.44 24.22 5.86
C TYR A 749 29.04 22.77 6.05
N ASN A 750 29.50 21.88 5.17
CA ASN A 750 29.23 20.45 5.24
C ASN A 750 30.51 19.63 5.02
N GLU A 751 30.64 18.52 5.73
CA GLU A 751 31.65 17.49 5.49
C GLU A 751 31.00 16.15 5.17
N TYR A 752 31.46 15.54 4.09
CA TYR A 752 31.07 14.19 3.67
C TYR A 752 32.33 13.32 3.60
N LYS A 753 32.33 12.17 4.26
CA LYS A 753 33.50 11.29 4.35
C LYS A 753 33.30 10.04 3.52
N TYR A 754 34.25 9.73 2.66
CA TYR A 754 34.20 8.61 1.72
C TYR A 754 35.42 7.71 1.88
N GLN A 755 35.27 6.41 1.60
CA GLN A 755 36.43 5.51 1.46
C GLN A 755 37.20 5.81 0.17
N HIS A 756 36.49 6.17 -0.89
CA HIS A 756 37.06 6.55 -2.17
C HIS A 756 36.26 7.70 -2.78
N LEU A 757 36.94 8.61 -3.47
CA LEU A 757 36.30 9.74 -4.15
C LEU A 757 37.04 10.06 -5.46
N ASP A 758 36.35 10.00 -6.59
CA ASP A 758 36.86 10.48 -7.87
C ASP A 758 36.77 12.01 -7.92
N ILE A 759 37.92 12.66 -7.73
CA ILE A 759 38.04 14.12 -7.65
C ILE A 759 38.00 14.75 -9.04
N GLU A 760 38.52 14.07 -10.07
CA GLU A 760 38.52 14.60 -11.44
C GLU A 760 37.10 14.63 -12.00
N LEU A 761 36.32 13.58 -11.78
CA LEU A 761 34.91 13.55 -12.11
C LEU A 761 34.14 14.61 -11.34
N LEU A 762 34.38 14.72 -10.01
CA LEU A 762 33.73 15.76 -9.21
C LEU A 762 34.03 17.15 -9.76
N ASN A 763 35.28 17.43 -10.14
CA ASN A 763 35.66 18.71 -10.72
C ASN A 763 34.93 19.01 -12.04
N LYS A 764 34.78 18.00 -12.92
CA LYS A 764 34.00 18.11 -14.16
C LYS A 764 32.52 18.39 -13.88
N VAL A 765 31.95 17.68 -12.90
CA VAL A 765 30.55 17.85 -12.46
C VAL A 765 30.30 19.27 -11.96
N ILE A 766 31.14 19.78 -11.06
CA ILE A 766 30.98 21.13 -10.50
C ILE A 766 31.06 22.19 -11.62
N ASN A 767 32.01 22.08 -12.56
CA ASN A 767 32.08 23.00 -13.70
C ASN A 767 30.82 22.93 -14.57
N LYS A 768 30.27 21.73 -14.82
CA LYS A 768 29.02 21.57 -15.58
C LYS A 768 27.83 22.23 -14.84
N ILE A 769 27.76 22.07 -13.52
CA ILE A 769 26.69 22.66 -12.69
C ILE A 769 26.74 24.19 -12.70
N ILE A 770 27.93 24.80 -12.62
CA ILE A 770 28.09 26.25 -12.69
C ILE A 770 27.44 26.82 -13.96
N HIS A 771 27.47 26.08 -15.08
CA HIS A 771 26.79 26.45 -16.32
C HIS A 771 25.28 26.17 -16.32
N LEU A 772 24.84 25.09 -15.66
CA LEU A 772 23.42 24.70 -15.61
C LEU A 772 22.61 25.52 -14.60
N VAL A 773 23.27 26.09 -13.59
CA VAL A 773 22.65 26.86 -12.50
C VAL A 773 23.32 28.24 -12.42
N PRO A 774 22.87 29.21 -13.25
CA PRO A 774 23.48 30.54 -13.32
C PRO A 774 23.51 31.29 -11.98
N GLU A 775 22.62 30.96 -11.05
CA GLU A 775 22.56 31.54 -9.70
C GLU A 775 23.86 31.32 -8.92
N LEU A 776 24.65 30.30 -9.23
CA LEU A 776 25.98 30.09 -8.63
C LEU A 776 27.01 31.14 -9.06
N THR A 777 26.71 31.95 -10.09
CA THR A 777 27.60 32.95 -10.67
C THR A 777 27.24 34.38 -10.24
N LEU A 778 26.26 34.54 -9.35
CA LEU A 778 25.78 35.84 -8.88
C LEU A 778 26.86 36.62 -8.14
N THR A 779 26.87 37.92 -8.41
CA THR A 779 27.64 38.95 -7.69
C THR A 779 26.69 40.04 -7.22
N PHE A 780 27.06 40.72 -6.13
CA PHE A 780 26.18 41.62 -5.40
C PHE A 780 26.85 42.98 -5.21
N ASN A 781 26.09 44.04 -5.51
CA ASN A 781 26.52 45.41 -5.29
C ASN A 781 25.78 46.01 -4.09
N ILE A 782 26.53 46.35 -3.04
CA ILE A 782 25.98 46.89 -1.79
C ILE A 782 25.48 48.33 -1.93
N ASN A 783 26.03 49.13 -2.85
CA ASN A 783 25.66 50.53 -3.01
C ASN A 783 24.35 50.69 -3.75
N THR A 784 24.11 49.85 -4.77
CA THR A 784 22.88 49.88 -5.57
C THR A 784 21.83 48.88 -5.08
N LEU A 785 22.21 47.93 -4.20
CA LEU A 785 21.37 46.82 -3.75
C LEU A 785 20.80 45.99 -4.91
N THR A 786 21.61 45.82 -5.96
CA THR A 786 21.34 44.99 -7.14
C THR A 786 22.33 43.82 -7.26
N GLN A 787 21.89 42.74 -7.88
CA GLN A 787 22.71 41.57 -8.21
C GLN A 787 22.81 41.37 -9.73
N CYS A 788 23.84 40.68 -10.19
CA CYS A 788 23.99 40.30 -11.60
C CYS A 788 24.76 38.99 -11.75
N TYR A 789 24.49 38.24 -12.82
CA TYR A 789 25.29 37.08 -13.19
C TYR A 789 26.67 37.52 -13.71
N SER A 790 27.71 36.79 -13.31
CA SER A 790 29.09 37.09 -13.73
C SER A 790 29.27 36.83 -15.23
N LYS A 791 29.79 37.83 -15.96
CA LYS A 791 30.12 37.68 -17.40
C LYS A 791 31.35 36.80 -17.64
N ASN A 792 32.32 36.84 -16.72
CA ASN A 792 33.59 36.13 -16.83
C ASN A 792 33.65 35.03 -15.76
N ILE A 793 33.36 33.79 -16.14
CA ILE A 793 33.37 32.64 -15.24
C ILE A 793 34.65 31.82 -15.54
N PRO A 794 35.74 31.98 -14.76
CA PRO A 794 36.93 31.15 -14.93
C PRO A 794 36.60 29.69 -14.58
N GLN A 795 37.36 28.77 -15.18
CA GLN A 795 37.22 27.35 -14.87
C GLN A 795 37.48 27.10 -13.38
N TYR A 796 36.53 26.45 -12.71
CA TYR A 796 36.64 26.14 -11.30
C TYR A 796 37.54 24.92 -11.08
N SER A 797 38.36 24.96 -10.03
CA SER A 797 39.25 23.86 -9.65
C SER A 797 39.10 23.52 -8.18
N ILE A 798 38.69 22.29 -7.89
CA ILE A 798 38.57 21.75 -6.53
C ILE A 798 39.96 21.65 -5.90
N LYS A 799 40.12 22.27 -4.73
CA LYS A 799 41.39 22.20 -3.99
C LYS A 799 41.54 20.81 -3.37
N PHE A 800 42.67 20.16 -3.63
CA PHE A 800 43.00 18.85 -3.06
C PHE A 800 44.22 18.93 -2.14
N GLU A 801 44.14 18.28 -0.98
CA GLU A 801 45.25 18.16 -0.03
C GLU A 801 45.38 16.70 0.45
N ASP A 802 46.56 16.10 0.30
CA ASP A 802 46.84 14.75 0.79
C ASP A 802 47.62 14.79 2.11
N LEU A 803 46.97 14.35 3.19
CA LEU A 803 47.51 14.24 4.54
C LEU A 803 47.75 12.78 4.96
N SER A 804 47.61 11.81 4.05
CA SER A 804 47.70 10.37 4.37
C SER A 804 49.05 9.95 4.96
N GLY A 805 50.12 10.70 4.71
CA GLY A 805 51.47 10.46 5.27
C GLY A 805 51.77 11.16 6.60
N LYS A 806 50.83 11.91 7.19
CA LYS A 806 51.04 12.65 8.45
C LYS A 806 50.54 11.88 9.68
N PRO A 807 51.11 12.13 10.88
CA PRO A 807 50.61 11.56 12.14
C PRO A 807 49.14 11.95 12.42
N GLU A 808 48.34 11.04 12.98
CA GLU A 808 46.90 11.25 13.20
C GLU A 808 46.59 12.47 14.08
N SER A 809 47.43 12.78 15.07
CA SER A 809 47.31 13.98 15.92
C SER A 809 47.49 15.27 15.11
N GLU A 810 48.42 15.30 14.16
CA GLU A 810 48.64 16.43 13.26
C GLU A 810 47.49 16.57 12.27
N VAL A 811 47.02 15.46 11.68
CA VAL A 811 45.86 15.43 10.77
C VAL A 811 44.62 15.97 11.47
N CYS A 812 44.34 15.56 12.71
CA CYS A 812 43.22 16.05 13.50
C CYS A 812 43.28 17.56 13.71
N ASN A 813 44.46 18.11 14.00
CA ASN A 813 44.64 19.56 14.19
C ASN A 813 44.44 20.33 12.88
N ILE A 814 44.97 19.83 11.76
CA ILE A 814 44.79 20.43 10.43
C ILE A 814 43.32 20.43 10.04
N LEU A 815 42.61 19.29 10.21
CA LEU A 815 41.18 19.19 9.88
C LEU A 815 40.33 20.12 10.75
N LYS A 816 40.60 20.20 12.06
CA LYS A 816 39.92 21.16 12.95
C LYS A 816 40.15 22.60 12.50
N ALA A 817 41.38 22.98 12.18
CA ALA A 817 41.71 24.32 11.71
C ALA A 817 41.05 24.62 10.35
N LYS A 818 40.99 23.64 9.43
CA LYS A 818 40.32 23.75 8.13
C LYS A 818 38.82 23.91 8.28
N ALA A 819 38.17 23.06 9.08
CA ALA A 819 36.74 23.14 9.37
C ALA A 819 36.38 24.49 10.00
N LEU A 820 37.20 24.98 10.94
CA LEU A 820 37.04 26.30 11.56
C LEU A 820 37.15 27.44 10.54
N LYS A 821 38.13 27.37 9.64
CA LYS A 821 38.34 28.36 8.58
C LYS A 821 37.18 28.38 7.59
N LEU A 822 36.79 27.22 7.07
CA LEU A 822 35.75 27.10 6.04
C LEU A 822 34.36 27.39 6.58
N SER A 823 34.04 26.97 7.80
CA SER A 823 32.73 27.28 8.42
C SER A 823 32.56 28.76 8.77
N ARG A 824 33.65 29.54 8.82
CA ARG A 824 33.66 30.98 9.11
C ARG A 824 34.00 31.83 7.89
N GLN A 825 33.88 31.25 6.70
CA GLN A 825 34.25 31.92 5.47
C GLN A 825 33.27 33.07 5.18
N VAL A 826 33.78 34.29 5.13
CA VAL A 826 33.06 35.46 4.63
C VAL A 826 33.57 35.75 3.22
N TYR A 827 32.72 35.50 2.22
CA TYR A 827 33.07 35.72 0.82
C TYR A 827 32.93 37.20 0.45
N ASP A 828 33.81 37.68 -0.42
CA ASP A 828 33.63 38.96 -1.10
C ASP A 828 32.51 38.80 -2.13
N THR A 829 31.35 39.37 -1.83
CA THR A 829 30.14 39.23 -2.65
C THR A 829 30.24 39.92 -4.01
N THR A 830 31.24 40.75 -4.23
CA THR A 830 31.47 41.40 -5.53
C THR A 830 32.14 40.48 -6.55
N ASN A 831 32.64 39.32 -6.11
CA ASN A 831 33.43 38.40 -6.91
C ASN A 831 32.91 36.97 -6.84
N TYR A 832 32.87 36.29 -7.99
CA TYR A 832 32.65 34.85 -8.07
C TYR A 832 33.93 34.07 -7.72
N PRO A 833 33.86 32.88 -7.07
CA PRO A 833 32.67 32.20 -6.52
C PRO A 833 32.38 32.52 -5.04
N LEU A 834 31.10 32.45 -4.64
CA LEU A 834 30.67 32.52 -3.22
C LEU A 834 30.48 31.12 -2.59
N PHE A 835 31.27 30.16 -3.07
CA PHE A 835 31.31 28.79 -2.55
C PHE A 835 32.73 28.22 -2.68
N ASP A 836 33.03 27.16 -1.95
CA ASP A 836 34.29 26.43 -2.03
C ASP A 836 34.09 24.93 -1.79
N PHE A 837 34.51 24.11 -2.75
CA PHE A 837 34.62 22.66 -2.66
C PHE A 837 36.09 22.30 -2.48
N GLN A 838 36.39 21.59 -1.39
CA GLN A 838 37.74 21.11 -1.12
C GLN A 838 37.72 19.63 -0.75
N VAL A 839 38.76 18.89 -1.13
CA VAL A 839 38.93 17.49 -0.76
C VAL A 839 40.22 17.32 0.04
N THR A 840 40.10 16.73 1.23
CA THR A 840 41.27 16.33 2.03
C THR A 840 41.34 14.81 2.09
N LYS A 841 42.45 14.21 1.67
CA LYS A 841 42.70 12.77 1.82
C LYS A 841 43.47 12.51 3.12
N THR A 842 43.00 11.55 3.88
CA THR A 842 43.65 11.07 5.12
C THR A 842 44.03 9.60 4.95
N SER A 843 44.64 8.99 5.96
CA SER A 843 44.91 7.54 5.94
C SER A 843 43.65 6.67 5.96
N LYS A 844 42.49 7.23 6.36
CA LYS A 844 41.22 6.50 6.53
C LYS A 844 40.14 6.89 5.52
N TYR A 845 40.08 8.16 5.12
CA TYR A 845 38.97 8.73 4.35
C TYR A 845 39.42 9.82 3.39
N TYR A 846 38.64 10.01 2.33
CA TYR A 846 38.52 11.27 1.60
C TYR A 846 37.42 12.10 2.26
N ILE A 847 37.71 13.35 2.57
CA ILE A 847 36.76 14.27 3.20
C ILE A 847 36.45 15.37 2.19
N LEU A 848 35.22 15.40 1.70
CA LEU A 848 34.70 16.49 0.88
C LEU A 848 34.13 17.57 1.79
N HIS A 849 34.75 18.74 1.75
CA HIS A 849 34.33 19.94 2.46
C HIS A 849 33.58 20.86 1.48
N ILE A 850 32.38 21.29 1.85
CA ILE A 850 31.54 22.15 1.02
C ILE A 850 31.15 23.38 1.84
N SER A 851 31.58 24.54 1.38
CA SER A 851 31.34 25.85 1.99
C SER A 851 30.52 26.69 1.01
N ILE A 852 29.34 27.19 1.40
CA ILE A 852 28.45 27.95 0.51
C ILE A 852 27.86 29.15 1.28
N ASP A 853 27.94 30.34 0.69
CA ASP A 853 27.21 31.52 1.15
C ASP A 853 25.72 31.40 0.83
N LEU A 854 24.87 31.55 1.84
CA LEU A 854 23.42 31.36 1.72
C LEU A 854 22.73 32.49 0.95
N ILE A 855 23.43 33.57 0.61
CA ILE A 855 22.90 34.65 -0.25
C ILE A 855 22.56 34.18 -1.68
N LEU A 856 23.14 33.06 -2.12
CA LEU A 856 22.91 32.51 -3.46
C LEU A 856 21.59 31.75 -3.57
N LEU A 857 21.32 30.85 -2.61
CA LEU A 857 20.29 29.82 -2.74
C LEU A 857 19.60 29.54 -1.40
N ASP A 858 18.28 29.50 -1.43
CA ASP A 858 17.47 29.03 -0.29
C ASP A 858 17.68 27.53 -0.03
N VAL A 859 17.13 27.01 1.07
CA VAL A 859 17.26 25.60 1.45
C VAL A 859 16.76 24.65 0.36
N ASP A 860 15.61 24.95 -0.27
CA ASP A 860 14.99 24.08 -1.27
C ASP A 860 15.81 24.05 -2.58
N SER A 861 16.33 25.20 -3.02
CA SER A 861 17.24 25.34 -4.17
C SER A 861 18.59 24.67 -3.91
N ARG A 862 19.09 24.68 -2.67
CA ARG A 862 20.27 23.89 -2.30
C ARG A 862 20.00 22.39 -2.34
N ILE A 863 18.86 21.91 -1.84
CA ILE A 863 18.52 20.48 -1.96
C ILE A 863 18.49 20.06 -3.44
N LYS A 864 17.84 20.86 -4.30
CA LYS A 864 17.85 20.67 -5.77
C LYS A 864 19.27 20.64 -6.33
N LEU A 865 20.13 21.59 -5.92
CA LEU A 865 21.52 21.67 -6.34
C LEU A 865 22.26 20.38 -5.98
N PHE A 866 22.21 19.96 -4.71
CA PHE A 866 22.87 18.73 -4.26
C PHE A 866 22.33 17.48 -4.98
N ASN A 867 21.03 17.38 -5.22
CA ASN A 867 20.46 16.30 -6.03
C ASN A 867 21.01 16.31 -7.47
N LEU A 868 21.18 17.49 -8.08
CA LEU A 868 21.78 17.62 -9.40
C LEU A 868 23.26 17.21 -9.39
N ILE A 869 24.02 17.56 -8.35
CA ILE A 869 25.41 17.10 -8.17
C ILE A 869 25.46 15.58 -8.09
N HIS A 870 24.59 14.98 -7.27
CA HIS A 870 24.48 13.54 -7.14
C HIS A 870 24.21 12.86 -8.49
N CYS A 871 23.22 13.34 -9.24
CA CYS A 871 22.85 12.76 -10.55
C CYS A 871 24.01 12.87 -11.55
N LEU A 872 24.63 14.03 -11.66
CA LEU A 872 25.74 14.27 -12.60
C LEU A 872 27.03 13.53 -12.20
N TYR A 873 27.25 13.30 -10.91
CA TYR A 873 28.39 12.53 -10.42
C TYR A 873 28.23 11.04 -10.73
N ASN A 874 27.02 10.51 -10.64
CA ASN A 874 26.74 9.11 -10.98
C ASN A 874 26.59 8.88 -12.50
N ASP A 875 26.14 9.90 -13.24
CA ASP A 875 26.09 9.90 -14.71
C ASP A 875 26.36 11.30 -15.25
N ILE A 876 27.58 11.55 -15.73
CA ILE A 876 27.99 12.85 -16.29
C ILE A 876 27.19 13.22 -17.55
N SER A 877 26.58 12.24 -18.23
CA SER A 877 25.74 12.45 -19.39
C SER A 877 24.30 12.84 -19.05
N TYR A 878 23.92 12.74 -17.76
CA TYR A 878 22.60 13.11 -17.27
C TYR A 878 22.21 14.52 -17.75
N LYS A 879 21.00 14.59 -18.31
CA LYS A 879 20.38 15.83 -18.78
C LYS A 879 19.23 16.17 -17.83
N PRO A 880 19.37 17.20 -16.99
CA PRO A 880 18.27 17.62 -16.15
C PRO A 880 17.13 18.13 -17.04
N GLU A 881 15.90 17.83 -16.65
CA GLU A 881 14.72 18.42 -17.27
C GLU A 881 14.66 19.90 -16.86
N ILE A 882 15.16 20.79 -17.70
CA ILE A 882 15.07 22.24 -17.47
C ILE A 882 13.70 22.68 -17.95
N TYR A 883 12.75 22.75 -17.01
CA TYR A 883 11.34 23.01 -17.30
C TYR A 883 10.96 24.48 -17.42
N SER A 884 11.84 25.42 -17.07
CA SER A 884 11.53 26.84 -17.04
C SER A 884 12.41 27.58 -18.05
N GLN A 885 11.78 28.30 -18.98
CA GLN A 885 12.45 29.33 -19.76
C GLN A 885 12.78 30.56 -18.88
N VAL A 886 12.09 30.74 -17.75
CA VAL A 886 12.23 31.88 -16.82
C VAL A 886 13.38 31.65 -15.83
N THR A 887 14.19 32.67 -15.56
CA THR A 887 15.30 32.65 -14.58
C THR A 887 14.94 33.35 -13.26
N PHE A 888 15.79 33.24 -12.22
CA PHE A 888 15.59 33.98 -10.97
C PHE A 888 15.57 35.50 -11.18
N ARG A 889 16.39 36.00 -12.10
CA ARG A 889 16.39 37.40 -12.54
C ARG A 889 15.00 37.84 -13.01
N ASP A 890 14.44 37.10 -13.95
CA ASP A 890 13.15 37.44 -14.57
C ASP A 890 12.04 37.48 -13.51
N TYR A 891 12.07 36.51 -12.59
CA TYR A 891 11.19 36.49 -11.43
C TYR A 891 11.38 37.71 -10.52
N MET A 892 12.63 38.12 -10.21
CA MET A 892 12.91 39.26 -9.35
C MET A 892 12.53 40.61 -9.96
N VAL A 893 12.69 40.78 -11.26
CA VAL A 893 12.22 41.98 -11.97
C VAL A 893 10.70 42.08 -11.89
N ALA A 894 9.99 40.99 -12.13
CA ALA A 894 8.54 40.94 -12.01
C ALA A 894 8.07 41.18 -10.57
N TYR A 895 8.68 40.50 -9.61
CA TYR A 895 8.38 40.66 -8.18
C TYR A 895 8.55 42.12 -7.71
N GLU A 896 9.61 42.80 -8.12
CA GLU A 896 9.84 44.20 -7.72
C GLU A 896 8.78 45.13 -8.33
N SER A 897 8.30 44.86 -9.54
CA SER A 897 7.25 45.66 -10.17
C SER A 897 5.92 45.62 -9.40
N LEU A 898 5.62 44.50 -8.71
CA LEU A 898 4.44 44.35 -7.86
C LEU A 898 4.44 45.29 -6.65
N LYS A 899 5.57 45.87 -6.25
CA LYS A 899 5.62 46.85 -5.16
C LYS A 899 4.97 48.20 -5.52
N SER A 900 4.57 48.38 -6.78
CA SER A 900 3.76 49.53 -7.23
C SER A 900 2.26 49.23 -7.31
N SER A 901 1.85 48.01 -6.96
CA SER A 901 0.46 47.56 -7.01
C SER A 901 -0.34 47.98 -5.78
N LEU A 902 -1.67 47.92 -5.91
CA LEU A 902 -2.58 48.12 -4.78
C LEU A 902 -2.44 47.02 -3.71
N TRP A 903 -2.00 45.81 -4.09
CA TRP A 903 -1.72 44.73 -3.14
C TRP A 903 -0.58 45.11 -2.18
N TYR A 904 0.48 45.74 -2.70
CA TYR A 904 1.56 46.24 -1.85
C TYR A 904 1.06 47.31 -0.87
N ASP A 905 0.21 48.23 -1.32
CA ASP A 905 -0.36 49.27 -0.45
C ASP A 905 -1.24 48.69 0.68
N GLU A 906 -1.99 47.63 0.41
CA GLU A 906 -2.80 46.91 1.41
C GLU A 906 -1.93 46.22 2.47
N GLU A 907 -0.91 45.45 2.06
CA GLU A 907 0.02 44.81 3.00
C GLU A 907 0.79 45.86 3.81
N LYS A 908 1.15 46.99 3.18
CA LYS A 908 1.83 48.10 3.85
C LYS A 908 0.97 48.69 4.96
N ALA A 909 -0.30 48.97 4.67
CA ALA A 909 -1.23 49.48 5.66
C ALA A 909 -1.44 48.51 6.84
N TYR A 910 -1.50 47.20 6.57
CA TYR A 910 -1.57 46.16 7.59
C TYR A 910 -0.38 46.23 8.56
N TRP A 911 0.85 46.21 8.04
CA TRP A 911 2.04 46.24 8.87
C TRP A 911 2.24 47.58 9.57
N GLU A 912 1.95 48.71 8.92
CA GLU A 912 2.05 50.04 9.55
C GLU A 912 1.17 50.16 10.80
N LYS A 913 -0.03 49.60 10.74
CA LYS A 913 -0.95 49.51 11.89
C LYS A 913 -0.39 48.63 13.00
N ARG A 914 0.20 47.49 12.64
CA ARG A 914 0.81 46.53 13.59
C ARG A 914 2.01 47.10 14.33
N LEU A 915 2.89 47.83 13.63
CA LEU A 915 4.15 48.37 14.17
C LEU A 915 3.99 49.21 15.45
N SER A 916 2.83 49.84 15.68
CA SER A 916 2.60 50.66 16.87
C SER A 916 2.58 49.85 18.17
N ASN A 917 2.27 48.55 18.10
CA ASN A 917 2.07 47.70 19.26
C ASN A 917 3.14 46.61 19.39
N TYR A 918 4.25 46.71 18.64
CA TYR A 918 5.28 45.69 18.66
C TYR A 918 6.06 45.75 19.98
N PRO A 919 6.23 44.60 20.67
CA PRO A 919 7.07 44.52 21.85
C PRO A 919 8.55 44.62 21.47
N ASP A 920 9.40 44.77 22.49
CA ASP A 920 10.86 44.69 22.33
C ASP A 920 11.32 43.25 21.99
N ARG A 921 12.59 43.12 21.60
CA ARG A 921 13.29 41.82 21.58
C ARG A 921 13.29 41.16 22.98
N PRO A 922 13.42 39.83 23.09
CA PRO A 922 13.43 39.16 24.39
C PRO A 922 14.64 39.60 25.23
N LYS A 923 14.40 39.94 26.49
CA LYS A 923 15.40 40.36 27.48
C LYS A 923 15.93 39.15 28.23
N LEU A 924 16.78 38.38 27.54
CA LEU A 924 17.47 37.20 28.07
C LEU A 924 18.67 37.60 28.94
N SER A 925 19.04 36.75 29.90
CA SER A 925 20.28 36.89 30.66
C SER A 925 21.47 36.43 29.82
N LEU A 926 22.08 37.35 29.09
CA LEU A 926 23.24 37.08 28.24
C LEU A 926 24.55 37.18 29.04
N LEU A 927 25.55 36.38 28.66
CA LEU A 927 26.88 36.43 29.29
C LEU A 927 27.67 37.70 28.93
N MET A 928 27.38 38.29 27.76
CA MET A 928 27.98 39.53 27.29
C MET A 928 27.02 40.31 26.40
N ASN A 929 27.32 41.59 26.16
CA ASN A 929 26.51 42.37 25.23
C ASN A 929 26.77 41.91 23.79
N PRO A 930 25.71 41.72 22.98
CA PRO A 930 25.86 41.32 21.58
C PRO A 930 26.72 42.27 20.73
N GLU A 931 26.69 43.57 21.04
CA GLU A 931 27.46 44.61 20.34
C GLU A 931 28.98 44.50 20.59
N ASP A 932 29.38 43.87 21.71
CA ASP A 932 30.79 43.68 22.06
C ASP A 932 31.41 42.46 21.35
N ILE A 933 30.60 41.63 20.66
CA ILE A 933 31.06 40.43 19.96
C ILE A 933 31.52 40.78 18.54
N ILE A 934 32.84 40.86 18.37
CA ILE A 934 33.45 41.20 17.06
C ILE A 934 33.45 40.01 16.09
N LYS A 935 33.62 38.78 16.60
CA LYS A 935 33.74 37.55 15.80
C LYS A 935 32.89 36.44 16.41
N PRO A 936 31.57 36.45 16.17
CA PRO A 936 30.66 35.50 16.79
C PRO A 936 30.97 34.07 16.34
N THR A 937 30.77 33.12 17.24
CA THR A 937 30.94 31.70 16.96
C THR A 937 29.65 30.94 17.24
N PHE A 938 29.31 29.98 16.39
CA PHE A 938 28.04 29.28 16.45
C PHE A 938 28.24 27.83 16.88
N LYS A 939 27.40 27.39 17.82
CA LYS A 939 27.30 26.01 18.26
C LYS A 939 25.91 25.45 17.95
N LEU A 940 25.85 24.15 17.72
CA LEU A 940 24.62 23.41 17.50
C LEU A 940 24.34 22.53 18.72
N HIS A 941 23.12 22.63 19.25
CA HIS A 941 22.61 21.71 20.27
C HIS A 941 21.37 20.98 19.74
N THR A 942 21.50 19.68 19.51
CA THR A 942 20.48 18.85 18.85
C THR A 942 19.89 17.83 19.81
N LEU A 943 18.55 17.78 19.87
CA LEU A 943 17.80 16.72 20.55
C LEU A 943 16.82 16.07 19.57
N LYS A 944 16.55 14.77 19.77
CA LYS A 944 15.66 13.97 18.93
C LYS A 944 14.49 13.40 19.75
N ILE A 945 13.32 13.34 19.12
CA ILE A 945 12.10 12.74 19.67
C ILE A 945 11.71 11.56 18.79
N GLU A 946 11.52 10.39 19.39
CA GLU A 946 11.16 9.16 18.68
C GLU A 946 9.86 9.29 17.86
N LYS A 947 9.80 8.55 16.74
CA LYS A 947 8.67 8.53 15.79
C LYS A 947 7.31 8.45 16.47
N THR A 948 7.18 7.55 17.45
CA THR A 948 5.90 7.27 18.12
C THR A 948 5.37 8.51 18.83
N ASN A 949 6.18 9.16 19.67
CA ASN A 949 5.75 10.37 20.39
C ASN A 949 5.51 11.52 19.41
N TRP A 950 6.33 11.64 18.37
CA TRP A 950 6.12 12.69 17.37
C TRP A 950 4.80 12.51 16.59
N LEU A 951 4.45 11.27 16.21
CA LEU A 951 3.18 10.98 15.56
C LEU A 951 1.99 11.26 16.48
N ASN A 952 2.07 10.85 17.75
CA ASN A 952 1.01 11.13 18.73
C ASN A 952 0.85 12.65 18.97
N PHE A 953 1.95 13.40 19.08
CA PHE A 953 1.90 14.86 19.21
C PHE A 953 1.21 15.51 18.01
N LYS A 954 1.53 15.08 16.78
CA LYS A 954 0.86 15.55 15.57
C LYS A 954 -0.63 15.23 15.60
N GLU A 955 -1.01 14.03 16.03
CA GLU A 955 -2.41 13.64 16.17
C GLU A 955 -3.17 14.54 17.15
N GLN A 956 -2.56 14.89 18.30
CA GLN A 956 -3.16 15.83 19.24
C GLN A 956 -3.34 17.23 18.63
N ALA A 957 -2.33 17.76 17.94
CA ALA A 957 -2.45 19.05 17.26
C ALA A 957 -3.61 19.05 16.24
N PHE A 958 -3.68 18.01 15.41
CA PHE A 958 -4.75 17.85 14.43
C PHE A 958 -6.13 17.71 15.08
N LYS A 959 -6.26 16.97 16.20
CA LYS A 959 -7.52 16.84 16.95
C LYS A 959 -8.12 18.19 17.35
N TYR A 960 -7.27 19.14 17.73
CA TYR A 960 -7.69 20.50 18.11
C TYR A 960 -7.75 21.49 16.94
N GLY A 961 -7.49 21.04 15.71
CA GLY A 961 -7.61 21.86 14.50
C GLY A 961 -6.56 22.98 14.42
N VAL A 962 -5.35 22.70 14.91
CA VAL A 962 -4.18 23.60 14.85
C VAL A 962 -3.00 22.87 14.20
N SER A 963 -2.09 23.60 13.55
CA SER A 963 -0.93 22.98 12.90
C SER A 963 0.16 22.62 13.93
N PRO A 964 0.87 21.48 13.79
CA PRO A 964 1.98 21.11 14.67
C PRO A 964 3.04 22.21 14.78
N SER A 965 3.33 22.92 13.69
CA SER A 965 4.28 24.05 13.68
C SER A 965 3.83 25.21 14.58
N SER A 966 2.54 25.55 14.60
CA SER A 966 2.01 26.59 15.51
C SER A 966 2.09 26.15 16.98
N VAL A 967 1.88 24.87 17.27
CA VAL A 967 2.05 24.33 18.63
C VAL A 967 3.51 24.44 19.06
N ILE A 968 4.46 24.02 18.21
CA ILE A 968 5.90 24.11 18.51
C ILE A 968 6.32 25.57 18.65
N MET A 969 5.90 26.47 17.77
CA MET A 969 6.20 27.90 17.87
C MET A 969 5.70 28.48 19.21
N THR A 970 4.49 28.10 19.63
CA THR A 970 3.93 28.54 20.91
C THR A 970 4.73 27.97 22.09
N LEU A 971 5.09 26.69 22.05
CA LEU A 971 5.93 26.06 23.07
C LEU A 971 7.32 26.70 23.13
N PHE A 972 7.93 26.98 21.98
CA PHE A 972 9.22 27.64 21.87
C PHE A 972 9.17 29.05 22.47
N GLY A 973 8.16 29.85 22.12
CA GLY A 973 7.95 31.16 22.74
C GLY A 973 7.74 31.07 24.26
N LEU A 974 6.98 30.09 24.75
CA LEU A 974 6.83 29.87 26.20
C LEU A 974 8.13 29.47 26.90
N VAL A 975 8.97 28.67 26.24
CA VAL A 975 10.31 28.33 26.72
C VAL A 975 11.17 29.58 26.75
N ILE A 976 11.27 30.37 25.68
CA ILE A 976 12.06 31.61 25.69
C ILE A 976 11.55 32.59 26.75
N LYS A 977 10.22 32.75 26.90
CA LYS A 977 9.59 33.56 27.95
C LYS A 977 10.03 33.17 29.35
N ARG A 978 10.22 31.87 29.62
CA ARG A 978 10.64 31.39 30.95
C ARG A 978 12.03 31.88 31.37
N TRP A 979 12.89 32.21 30.41
CA TRP A 979 14.24 32.77 30.58
C TRP A 979 14.33 34.26 30.21
N SER A 980 13.22 34.88 29.83
CA SER A 980 13.15 36.29 29.50
C SER A 980 12.50 37.08 30.63
N SER A 981 12.93 38.33 30.82
CA SER A 981 12.31 39.21 31.82
C SER A 981 11.03 39.89 31.31
N ASN A 982 10.81 39.97 29.98
CA ASN A 982 9.54 40.38 29.38
C ASN A 982 8.69 39.18 28.95
N SER A 983 7.37 39.36 29.00
CA SER A 983 6.38 38.31 28.76
C SER A 983 5.97 38.14 27.29
N ASP A 984 6.27 39.15 26.48
CA ASP A 984 5.92 39.37 25.09
C ASP A 984 7.15 39.92 24.37
N PHE A 985 7.43 39.42 23.17
CA PHE A 985 8.63 39.76 22.41
C PHE A 985 8.52 39.35 20.95
N LEU A 986 9.45 39.87 20.15
CA LEU A 986 9.54 39.53 18.72
C LEU A 986 10.28 38.20 18.49
N LEU A 987 9.72 37.40 17.59
CA LEU A 987 10.30 36.20 16.99
C LEU A 987 10.42 36.42 15.48
N THR A 988 11.53 35.99 14.88
CA THR A 988 11.68 35.95 13.43
C THR A 988 11.32 34.56 12.94
N LEU A 989 10.30 34.46 12.09
CA LEU A 989 9.88 33.20 11.49
C LEU A 989 10.37 33.13 10.05
N THR A 990 10.92 31.99 9.63
CA THR A 990 11.37 31.79 8.24
C THR A 990 10.29 31.11 7.40
N LEU A 991 10.13 31.59 6.17
CA LEU A 991 9.14 31.13 5.20
C LEU A 991 9.77 31.00 3.80
N PHE A 992 9.10 30.25 2.92
CA PHE A 992 9.40 30.24 1.49
C PHE A 992 8.33 31.03 0.76
N ASN A 993 8.74 32.04 -0.01
CA ASN A 993 7.83 32.91 -0.73
C ASN A 993 8.07 32.82 -2.24
N ARG A 994 7.40 31.84 -2.88
CA ARG A 994 7.38 31.64 -4.33
C ARG A 994 6.00 32.01 -4.86
N LEU A 995 5.85 33.24 -5.32
CA LEU A 995 4.63 33.71 -5.97
C LEU A 995 4.47 33.00 -7.32
N GLY A 996 3.24 32.65 -7.71
CA GLY A 996 2.95 31.97 -8.97
C GLY A 996 3.08 32.86 -10.21
N LEU A 997 4.18 33.61 -10.36
CA LEU A 997 4.41 34.56 -11.46
C LEU A 997 4.77 33.89 -12.79
N CYS A 998 5.18 32.63 -12.74
CA CYS A 998 5.50 31.80 -13.90
C CYS A 998 5.13 30.33 -13.67
N GLU A 999 4.98 29.58 -14.76
CA GLU A 999 4.80 28.13 -14.68
C GLU A 999 6.03 27.47 -14.04
N ASN A 1000 5.78 26.44 -13.22
CA ASN A 1000 6.84 25.67 -12.57
C ASN A 1000 7.79 26.50 -11.67
N VAL A 1001 7.35 27.60 -11.04
CA VAL A 1001 8.17 28.44 -10.13
C VAL A 1001 8.93 27.65 -9.04
N GLU A 1002 8.38 26.52 -8.61
CA GLU A 1002 9.02 25.59 -7.64
C GLU A 1002 10.32 24.96 -8.18
N LYS A 1003 10.52 24.93 -9.50
CA LYS A 1003 11.71 24.39 -10.16
C LYS A 1003 12.83 25.42 -10.31
N LEU A 1004 12.58 26.70 -10.05
CA LEU A 1004 13.61 27.75 -10.10
C LEU A 1004 14.64 27.59 -8.98
N TYR A 1005 15.89 27.91 -9.30
CA TYR A 1005 16.97 28.11 -8.35
C TYR A 1005 17.00 29.58 -7.91
N GLY A 1006 17.36 29.86 -6.66
CA GLY A 1006 17.48 31.22 -6.13
C GLY A 1006 17.21 31.27 -4.63
N ASP A 1007 17.38 32.45 -4.03
CA ASP A 1007 17.02 32.69 -2.63
C ASP A 1007 15.63 33.31 -2.51
N PHE A 1008 14.62 32.44 -2.37
CA PHE A 1008 13.21 32.81 -2.16
C PHE A 1008 12.84 32.85 -0.66
N THR A 1009 13.84 32.87 0.23
CA THR A 1009 13.60 32.96 1.67
C THR A 1009 12.89 34.27 1.98
N SER A 1010 11.78 34.18 2.71
CA SER A 1010 11.11 35.33 3.31
C SER A 1010 11.06 35.15 4.82
N THR A 1011 10.73 36.23 5.53
CA THR A 1011 10.62 36.21 6.98
C THR A 1011 9.35 36.91 7.43
N ILE A 1012 8.91 36.62 8.65
CA ILE A 1012 7.91 37.39 9.39
C ILE A 1012 8.49 37.79 10.73
N VAL A 1013 8.21 39.00 11.16
CA VAL A 1013 8.44 39.44 12.54
C VAL A 1013 7.15 39.24 13.32
N TYR A 1014 7.12 38.17 14.09
CA TYR A 1014 5.98 37.75 14.87
C TYR A 1014 6.10 38.26 16.30
N ASP A 1015 5.09 39.00 16.78
CA ASP A 1015 4.99 39.48 18.15
C ASP A 1015 4.35 38.39 19.02
N PHE A 1016 5.19 37.55 19.59
CA PHE A 1016 4.79 36.45 20.46
C PHE A 1016 4.16 36.99 21.75
N GLU A 1017 3.00 36.44 22.09
CA GLU A 1017 2.25 36.79 23.28
C GLU A 1017 1.73 35.53 23.97
N ALA A 1018 1.86 35.50 25.30
CA ALA A 1018 1.37 34.43 26.13
C ALA A 1018 0.61 34.98 27.33
N PHE A 1019 -0.69 34.67 27.39
CA PHE A 1019 -1.61 35.08 28.44
C PHE A 1019 -1.59 34.07 29.60
N PRO A 1020 -1.06 34.42 30.78
CA PRO A 1020 -0.96 33.49 31.92
C PRO A 1020 -2.33 33.00 32.42
N ASP A 1021 -3.37 33.84 32.30
CA ASP A 1021 -4.72 33.53 32.76
C ASP A 1021 -5.53 32.65 31.78
N LYS A 1022 -4.97 32.33 30.61
CA LYS A 1022 -5.60 31.47 29.60
C LYS A 1022 -4.99 30.08 29.62
N THR A 1023 -5.77 29.09 29.20
CA THR A 1023 -5.27 27.72 29.03
C THR A 1023 -4.18 27.67 27.96
N PHE A 1024 -3.33 26.64 28.00
CA PHE A 1024 -2.33 26.41 26.95
C PHE A 1024 -2.97 26.32 25.56
N LEU A 1025 -4.06 25.57 25.43
CA LEU A 1025 -4.79 25.45 24.16
C LEU A 1025 -5.27 26.83 23.65
N SER A 1026 -5.80 27.68 24.53
CA SER A 1026 -6.25 29.03 24.14
C SER A 1026 -5.09 29.90 23.64
N ASN A 1027 -3.90 29.76 24.23
CA ASN A 1027 -2.69 30.43 23.76
C ASN A 1027 -2.26 29.88 22.39
N VAL A 1028 -2.33 28.57 22.16
CA VAL A 1028 -2.04 27.95 20.86
C VAL A 1028 -3.03 28.42 19.80
N GLU A 1029 -4.33 28.42 20.08
CA GLU A 1029 -5.36 28.88 19.13
C GLU A 1029 -5.19 30.35 18.76
N PHE A 1030 -4.89 31.21 19.74
CA PHE A 1030 -4.59 32.62 19.52
C PHE A 1030 -3.36 32.79 18.63
N ASN A 1031 -2.24 32.16 19.00
CA ASN A 1031 -0.98 32.28 18.27
C ASN A 1031 -1.09 31.65 16.87
N HIS A 1032 -1.85 30.55 16.72
CA HIS A 1032 -2.16 29.96 15.43
C HIS A 1032 -2.93 30.95 14.56
N LYS A 1033 -4.05 31.51 15.03
CA LYS A 1033 -4.82 32.47 14.23
C LYS A 1033 -3.98 33.69 13.80
N LYS A 1034 -3.24 34.27 14.75
CA LYS A 1034 -2.41 35.46 14.54
C LYS A 1034 -1.26 35.21 13.55
N LEU A 1035 -0.54 34.10 13.70
CA LEU A 1035 0.55 33.72 12.80
C LEU A 1035 0.12 33.75 11.34
N TRP A 1036 -1.05 33.21 11.05
CA TRP A 1036 -1.50 33.10 9.68
C TRP A 1036 -2.11 34.39 9.12
N GLU A 1037 -2.70 35.24 9.97
CA GLU A 1037 -3.05 36.61 9.57
C GLU A 1037 -1.78 37.37 9.15
N ASP A 1038 -0.68 37.18 9.88
CA ASP A 1038 0.62 37.73 9.53
C ASP A 1038 1.19 37.11 8.23
N VAL A 1039 1.05 35.79 8.03
CA VAL A 1039 1.47 35.10 6.78
C VAL A 1039 0.73 35.63 5.56
N GLU A 1040 -0.57 35.88 5.67
CA GLU A 1040 -1.37 36.42 4.56
C GLU A 1040 -0.86 37.75 4.02
N HIS A 1041 -0.25 38.59 4.88
CA HIS A 1041 0.24 39.91 4.51
C HIS A 1041 1.76 39.93 4.29
N SER A 1042 2.39 38.77 4.09
CA SER A 1042 3.85 38.63 4.02
C SER A 1042 4.38 38.35 2.60
N ASN A 1043 3.54 38.54 1.56
CA ASN A 1043 3.89 38.18 0.18
C ASN A 1043 4.79 39.21 -0.50
N LEU A 1044 4.54 40.50 -0.29
CA LEU A 1044 5.31 41.60 -0.87
C LEU A 1044 6.08 42.39 0.21
N ILE A 1045 5.66 42.28 1.48
CA ILE A 1045 6.35 42.87 2.63
C ILE A 1045 6.95 41.78 3.52
N SER A 1046 8.27 41.66 3.45
CA SER A 1046 9.04 40.74 4.29
C SER A 1046 9.23 41.26 5.72
N GLY A 1047 9.54 40.35 6.64
CA GLY A 1047 9.93 40.64 8.01
C GLY A 1047 11.15 41.56 8.09
N VAL A 1048 12.11 41.45 7.16
CA VAL A 1048 13.24 42.40 7.05
C VAL A 1048 12.73 43.82 6.84
N THR A 1049 11.76 44.01 5.95
CA THR A 1049 11.14 45.33 5.70
C THR A 1049 10.36 45.81 6.91
N VAL A 1050 9.64 44.92 7.62
CA VAL A 1050 8.97 45.24 8.89
C VAL A 1050 9.98 45.70 9.96
N GLN A 1051 11.12 45.02 10.13
CA GLN A 1051 12.17 45.43 11.08
C GLN A 1051 12.74 46.81 10.73
N LYS A 1052 13.05 47.06 9.44
CA LYS A 1052 13.52 48.38 8.98
C LYS A 1052 12.52 49.49 9.31
N ASN A 1053 11.24 49.24 9.05
CA ASN A 1053 10.17 50.20 9.36
C ASN A 1053 10.02 50.42 10.87
N LEU A 1054 10.17 49.36 11.69
CA LEU A 1054 10.15 49.45 13.14
C LEU A 1054 11.31 50.29 13.69
N ILE A 1055 12.53 50.04 13.21
CA ILE A 1055 13.73 50.82 13.57
C ILE A 1055 13.50 52.29 13.29
N LYS A 1056 13.02 52.62 12.08
CA LYS A 1056 12.76 54.00 11.66
C LYS A 1056 11.65 54.66 12.48
N LYS A 1057 10.56 53.93 12.75
CA LYS A 1057 9.39 54.47 13.47
C LYS A 1057 9.70 54.74 14.94
N ASN A 1058 10.44 53.84 15.59
CA ASN A 1058 10.73 53.91 17.02
C ASN A 1058 12.11 54.52 17.34
N ASN A 1059 12.84 55.03 16.32
CA ASN A 1059 14.20 55.55 16.45
C ASN A 1059 15.16 54.58 17.17
N LEU A 1060 15.06 53.29 16.86
CA LEU A 1060 15.94 52.27 17.42
C LEU A 1060 17.33 52.36 16.78
N ASN A 1061 18.34 51.78 17.46
CA ASN A 1061 19.68 51.66 16.87
C ASN A 1061 19.60 50.77 15.61
N PRO A 1062 19.95 51.28 14.42
CA PRO A 1062 19.90 50.49 13.18
C PRO A 1062 20.91 49.35 13.14
N GLN A 1063 21.90 49.35 14.05
CA GLN A 1063 22.97 48.34 14.13
C GLN A 1063 22.61 47.17 15.05
N SER A 1064 21.57 47.30 15.88
CA SER A 1064 21.13 46.25 16.82
C SER A 1064 20.09 45.33 16.17
N ALA A 1065 20.06 44.05 16.56
CA ALA A 1065 19.11 43.09 16.06
C ALA A 1065 17.79 43.22 16.81
N VAL A 1066 16.73 43.54 16.08
CA VAL A 1066 15.41 43.85 16.64
C VAL A 1066 14.60 42.59 16.96
N SER A 1067 14.89 41.48 16.27
CA SER A 1067 14.23 40.18 16.51
C SER A 1067 15.27 39.05 16.39
N PRO A 1068 16.13 38.88 17.41
CA PRO A 1068 17.31 38.00 17.35
C PRO A 1068 17.02 36.52 17.57
N ILE A 1069 15.77 36.15 17.88
CA ILE A 1069 15.36 34.76 18.08
C ILE A 1069 14.63 34.30 16.82
N VAL A 1070 15.21 33.32 16.15
CA VAL A 1070 14.72 32.77 14.88
C VAL A 1070 14.07 31.41 15.09
N PHE A 1071 12.94 31.20 14.44
CA PHE A 1071 12.22 29.94 14.41
C PHE A 1071 12.05 29.47 12.96
N THR A 1072 12.60 28.29 12.68
CA THR A 1072 12.55 27.65 11.36
C THR A 1072 11.93 26.27 11.49
N ALA A 1073 10.75 26.07 10.90
CA ALA A 1073 10.09 24.77 10.86
C ALA A 1073 10.13 24.19 9.43
N ARG A 1074 10.60 22.95 9.28
CA ARG A 1074 10.68 22.29 7.97
C ARG A 1074 10.48 20.79 8.07
N LYS A 1075 10.13 20.17 6.93
CA LYS A 1075 10.18 18.72 6.76
C LYS A 1075 11.54 18.33 6.17
N GLN A 1076 12.15 17.24 6.65
CA GLN A 1076 13.38 16.72 6.05
C GLN A 1076 13.08 16.17 4.65
N LYS A 1077 13.57 16.85 3.62
CA LYS A 1077 13.64 16.37 2.24
C LYS A 1077 15.11 16.03 1.92
N MET A 1078 15.69 15.02 2.56
CA MET A 1078 17.03 14.51 2.19
C MET A 1078 16.88 13.10 1.66
N SER A 1079 16.28 13.02 0.47
CA SER A 1079 16.47 11.92 -0.45
C SER A 1079 17.13 12.52 -1.68
N PHE A 1080 18.34 12.05 -2.01
CA PHE A 1080 19.08 12.50 -3.20
C PHE A 1080 18.56 11.83 -4.49
N LYS A 1081 17.55 10.94 -4.36
CA LYS A 1081 16.67 10.43 -5.42
C LYS A 1081 15.22 10.91 -5.23
N ASN A 1082 14.43 10.96 -6.31
CA ASN A 1082 13.04 11.44 -6.32
C ASN A 1082 12.01 10.57 -5.53
N ASN A 1083 12.43 9.54 -4.79
CA ASN A 1083 11.53 8.64 -4.06
C ASN A 1083 11.46 8.97 -2.55
N GLN A 1084 10.26 9.24 -2.03
CA GLN A 1084 10.01 9.64 -0.64
C GLN A 1084 9.93 8.49 0.39
N THR A 1085 10.35 7.25 0.10
CA THR A 1085 9.87 6.10 0.90
C THR A 1085 10.88 5.01 1.30
N ALA A 1086 12.18 5.08 0.99
CA ALA A 1086 13.13 4.05 1.43
C ALA A 1086 14.31 4.62 2.23
N LYS A 1087 14.72 3.88 3.27
CA LYS A 1087 15.83 4.19 4.19
C LYS A 1087 17.22 3.95 3.57
N GLU A 1088 17.26 3.44 2.33
CA GLU A 1088 18.46 2.84 1.72
C GLU A 1088 19.25 3.77 0.78
N ASP A 1089 18.81 5.00 0.51
CA ASP A 1089 19.52 5.92 -0.42
C ASP A 1089 19.85 7.27 0.24
N ILE A 1090 20.60 7.24 1.34
CA ILE A 1090 20.92 8.45 2.13
C ILE A 1090 22.25 9.12 1.69
N TRP A 1091 23.11 8.45 0.91
CA TRP A 1091 24.43 8.99 0.52
C TRP A 1091 24.34 10.10 -0.56
N PHE A 1092 25.28 11.05 -0.50
CA PHE A 1092 25.28 12.25 -1.34
C PHE A 1092 25.96 12.04 -2.69
N LEU A 1093 27.18 11.51 -2.78
CA LEU A 1093 27.85 11.30 -4.07
C LEU A 1093 28.02 9.82 -4.40
N ASP A 1094 28.59 9.06 -3.48
CA ASP A 1094 28.99 7.68 -3.66
C ASP A 1094 28.59 6.85 -2.44
N LYS A 1095 28.25 5.58 -2.65
CA LYS A 1095 27.81 4.63 -1.61
C LYS A 1095 28.87 4.33 -0.54
N THR A 1096 30.14 4.67 -0.79
CA THR A 1096 31.22 4.56 0.21
C THR A 1096 31.20 5.69 1.23
N GLU A 1097 30.22 6.60 1.15
CA GLU A 1097 30.02 7.61 2.17
C GLU A 1097 29.72 7.00 3.54
N ASN A 1098 30.41 7.48 4.57
CA ASN A 1098 30.05 7.22 5.95
C ASN A 1098 29.08 8.29 6.45
N ILE A 1099 27.78 7.99 6.32
CA ILE A 1099 26.66 8.89 6.66
C ILE A 1099 26.67 9.29 8.14
N ASP A 1100 27.08 8.38 9.05
CA ASP A 1100 27.12 8.64 10.49
C ASP A 1100 28.19 9.67 10.88
N LEU A 1101 29.14 9.94 9.98
CA LEU A 1101 30.22 10.90 10.18
C LEU A 1101 29.99 12.24 9.47
N ARG A 1102 28.79 12.50 8.94
CA ARG A 1102 28.42 13.80 8.37
C ARG A 1102 28.56 14.90 9.41
N VAL A 1103 29.18 16.00 9.00
CA VAL A 1103 29.26 17.21 9.80
C VAL A 1103 28.54 18.31 9.05
N TRP A 1104 27.66 19.03 9.72
CA TRP A 1104 27.09 20.27 9.23
C TRP A 1104 27.32 21.37 10.26
N ASN A 1105 27.64 22.57 9.77
CA ASN A 1105 27.67 23.78 10.55
C ASN A 1105 26.95 24.89 9.78
N GLY A 1106 26.23 25.75 10.51
CA GLY A 1106 25.50 26.88 9.97
C GLY A 1106 25.88 28.17 10.70
N GLN A 1107 25.67 29.30 10.04
CA GLN A 1107 25.78 30.62 10.67
C GLN A 1107 24.66 31.52 10.16
N THR A 1108 24.15 32.38 11.03
CA THR A 1108 23.12 33.35 10.71
C THR A 1108 23.45 34.66 11.38
N SER A 1109 23.78 35.68 10.58
CA SER A 1109 24.05 37.03 11.06
C SER A 1109 22.83 37.58 11.80
N GLN A 1110 23.08 38.35 12.87
CA GLN A 1110 22.06 39.01 13.70
C GLN A 1110 21.06 38.07 14.42
N ALA A 1111 21.28 36.75 14.40
CA ALA A 1111 20.51 35.78 15.19
C ALA A 1111 21.31 35.34 16.41
N TRP A 1112 20.73 35.46 17.61
CA TRP A 1112 21.33 34.93 18.84
C TRP A 1112 21.04 33.43 18.99
N ILE A 1113 19.80 33.03 18.66
CA ILE A 1113 19.32 31.65 18.65
C ILE A 1113 18.49 31.45 17.39
N ASP A 1114 18.77 30.39 16.64
CA ASP A 1114 17.96 29.88 15.53
C ASP A 1114 17.56 28.43 15.81
N LEU A 1115 16.27 28.22 16.04
CA LEU A 1115 15.68 26.90 16.19
C LEU A 1115 15.35 26.32 14.81
N GLN A 1116 16.04 25.24 14.46
CA GLN A 1116 15.72 24.36 13.35
C GLN A 1116 14.86 23.18 13.86
N ALA A 1117 13.54 23.31 13.73
CA ALA A 1117 12.56 22.27 14.04
C ALA A 1117 12.29 21.42 12.78
N VAL A 1118 12.76 20.18 12.76
CA VAL A 1118 12.78 19.33 11.57
C VAL A 1118 11.91 18.08 11.77
N ASP A 1119 10.87 17.93 10.94
CA ASP A 1119 10.09 16.70 10.82
C ASP A 1119 10.86 15.69 9.94
N CYS A 1120 11.55 14.72 10.57
CA CYS A 1120 12.28 13.66 9.90
C CYS A 1120 11.39 12.42 9.69
N TYR A 1121 11.78 11.51 8.79
CA TYR A 1121 10.98 10.32 8.48
C TYR A 1121 10.73 9.40 9.70
N ASP A 1122 11.72 9.27 10.59
CA ASP A 1122 11.69 8.35 11.73
C ASP A 1122 11.78 9.04 13.11
N TYR A 1123 11.84 10.37 13.16
CA TYR A 1123 11.94 11.14 14.41
C TYR A 1123 11.62 12.61 14.15
N PHE A 1124 11.47 13.40 15.21
CA PHE A 1124 11.53 14.86 15.15
C PHE A 1124 12.86 15.34 15.71
N GLU A 1125 13.47 16.33 15.06
CA GLU A 1125 14.75 16.92 15.48
C GLU A 1125 14.57 18.39 15.88
N SER A 1126 15.07 18.75 17.07
CA SER A 1126 15.14 20.12 17.57
C SER A 1126 16.62 20.52 17.66
N THR A 1127 17.09 21.24 16.65
CA THR A 1127 18.48 21.72 16.56
C THR A 1127 18.53 23.22 16.82
N TRP A 1128 19.17 23.62 17.92
CA TRP A 1128 19.35 25.02 18.30
C TRP A 1128 20.73 25.47 17.86
N MET A 1129 20.78 26.39 16.92
CA MET A 1129 22.00 27.08 16.53
C MET A 1129 22.09 28.38 17.33
N TYR A 1130 23.16 28.59 18.09
CA TYR A 1130 23.26 29.75 18.97
C TYR A 1130 24.67 30.33 18.98
N VAL A 1131 24.76 31.63 19.28
CA VAL A 1131 26.04 32.34 19.47
C VAL A 1131 26.65 31.88 20.80
N GLU A 1132 27.77 31.18 20.73
CA GLU A 1132 28.44 30.55 21.87
C GLU A 1132 28.80 31.57 22.95
N GLU A 1133 29.22 32.77 22.57
CA GLU A 1133 29.64 33.79 23.52
C GLU A 1133 28.49 34.40 24.33
N LEU A 1134 27.24 34.30 23.83
CA LEU A 1134 26.07 34.90 24.47
C LEU A 1134 25.45 34.05 25.58
N PHE A 1135 25.65 32.73 25.56
CA PHE A 1135 24.92 31.80 26.41
C PHE A 1135 25.85 30.75 27.02
N ASP A 1136 25.62 30.41 28.29
CA ASP A 1136 26.21 29.20 28.84
C ASP A 1136 25.54 27.95 28.23
N GLU A 1137 26.32 26.91 27.99
CA GLU A 1137 25.86 25.67 27.32
C GLU A 1137 24.72 24.98 28.10
N LYS A 1138 24.74 25.10 29.43
CA LYS A 1138 23.69 24.53 30.29
C LYS A 1138 22.35 25.23 30.06
N THR A 1139 22.32 26.56 29.93
CA THR A 1139 21.10 27.30 29.63
C THR A 1139 20.47 26.86 28.31
N ILE A 1140 21.26 26.70 27.25
CA ILE A 1140 20.75 26.22 25.95
C ILE A 1140 20.24 24.78 26.06
N ASN A 1141 20.99 23.90 26.75
CA ASN A 1141 20.56 22.54 27.00
C ASN A 1141 19.21 22.52 27.75
N ASP A 1142 19.06 23.30 28.82
CA ASP A 1142 17.85 23.34 29.63
C ASP A 1142 16.64 23.88 28.83
N MET A 1143 16.84 24.87 27.96
CA MET A 1143 15.81 25.37 27.06
C MET A 1143 15.36 24.31 26.04
N ASN A 1144 16.30 23.71 25.29
CA ASN A 1144 15.99 22.72 24.27
C ASN A 1144 15.39 21.44 24.89
N PHE A 1145 15.93 21.00 26.03
CA PHE A 1145 15.38 19.89 26.80
C PHE A 1145 13.95 20.16 27.25
N SER A 1146 13.66 21.37 27.74
CA SER A 1146 12.31 21.78 28.14
C SER A 1146 11.34 21.74 26.97
N LEU A 1147 11.74 22.24 25.80
CA LEU A 1147 10.93 22.16 24.57
C LEU A 1147 10.63 20.72 24.20
N CYS A 1148 11.65 19.85 24.14
CA CYS A 1148 11.46 18.44 23.79
C CYS A 1148 10.63 17.68 24.82
N LYS A 1149 10.80 17.98 26.11
CA LYS A 1149 10.00 17.39 27.19
C LYS A 1149 8.53 17.82 27.10
N LEU A 1150 8.26 19.07 26.75
CA LEU A 1150 6.89 19.55 26.54
C LEU A 1150 6.24 18.87 25.32
N ILE A 1151 6.97 18.72 24.21
CA ILE A 1151 6.48 17.97 23.04
C ILE A 1151 6.12 16.52 23.43
N LYS A 1152 6.99 15.84 24.19
CA LYS A 1152 6.73 14.49 24.71
C LYS A 1152 5.62 14.42 25.76
N TYR A 1153 5.34 15.51 26.47
CA TYR A 1153 4.24 15.58 27.44
C TYR A 1153 2.88 15.72 26.73
N PHE A 1154 2.86 16.41 25.58
CA PHE A 1154 1.66 16.61 24.76
C PHE A 1154 1.47 15.56 23.66
N SER A 1155 2.39 14.61 23.52
CA SER A 1155 2.23 13.38 22.72
C SER A 1155 1.46 12.32 23.49
#